data_AF-A0A2P8VQM1-F1
#
_entry.id   AF-A0A2P8VQM1-F1
#
_cell.length_a   1.000
_cell.length_b   1.000
_cell.length_c   1.000
_cell.angle_alpha   90.00
_cell.angle_beta   90.00
_cell.angle_gamma   90.00
#
_symmetry.space_group_name_H-M   'P 1'
#
loop_
_entity.id
_entity.type
_entity.pdbx_description
1 polymer ?
#
loop_
_entity_poly.entity_id
_entity_poly.type
_entity_poly.pdbx_seq_one_letter_code
_entity_poly.pdbx_strand_id
1 'polypeptide(L)'
;MSEINNQPVWLPPPFPTDGRTYLSNQQVVDNTRLLNAEEREYHQQLCIAAGRRVMPPCCKSVHISLFFDGTNNNEKRNTEIDTPPHPSNIARLYHASYRGEEAETAGYHSYYMPGVGTPFPEIGERDFSDEGLMYATGGEARINWALIRIVNAFSRELTKGKVNDDYAQSLIFDQLILPVGLHGSARRKAVFDGLFANLRRKVKYHQPKLLKVKLFIYGFSRGAAEARTFMNWLTDIFDTPEQAGEVQGPSLLGLPVCIEFVGLLDTVASVGIAHVAPQMDGHMGWADNTQALPDATRWPGLLKRCYHFVSAHEQRLCFPLDSVRRTNGTYPPGTVEVIYPGVHSDVGGGYSPGDQGKARQGEQLLSQITLHDMYSLAFNAGAPLTYPEQDVVNKFEHHHHYKIFSPLSKSEFYISQDVIQRFNAWRFTLNIAPEAETAAGEGYVPLTSSAPLEAVVEAQTAWLTAWRIGRYANGSYARQPFYQAAKAWSYDEDPQRYDENVRARQERQRKIELRRLNGEHQLPGEPIFDPAMNCRQLAEAAQEFAEDYRSGALTVGLARKSHSIAQLWLDDVAGKAVYVINVDDEAAEYQRIKTQATSLLNRLFADDTGRKVDDNEMARVCALFDEQIHDSRAWFMHSTLGAREMWSGYFRYRMIYSGDRANKAMTLFDIGKQGLNLVTGLFLFNLTANDHATAAQEKAVPVGNTSPVRRVNNVSESIIQAVREAIIRRSRKLLRDTLSGLPVPLASDRGNRQGSCCIIPVQGESGADTQIQTALTSPVRDVMWLRDEGARVLEIKWQQRKALVWKMMNEESGRAEV
;
A
#
# COMPACT_ATOMS: atom_id res chain seq x y z
N MET A 1 -24.98 16.04 -15.59
CA MET A 1 -23.59 16.51 -15.42
C MET A 1 -22.72 15.63 -16.30
N SER A 2 -21.74 16.20 -17.01
CA SER A 2 -20.88 15.45 -17.93
C SER A 2 -20.11 14.38 -17.18
N GLU A 3 -20.22 13.11 -17.62
CA GLU A 3 -19.36 12.03 -17.15
C GLU A 3 -17.89 12.47 -17.26
N ILE A 4 -17.12 12.32 -16.17
CA ILE A 4 -15.69 12.61 -16.19
C ILE A 4 -15.04 11.63 -17.17
N ASN A 5 -14.40 12.18 -18.20
CA ASN A 5 -13.67 11.41 -19.19
C ASN A 5 -12.29 11.02 -18.63
N ASN A 6 -12.21 9.84 -18.02
CA ASN A 6 -10.96 9.31 -17.49
C ASN A 6 -10.00 8.97 -18.64
N GLN A 7 -8.76 9.47 -18.56
CA GLN A 7 -7.73 9.13 -19.52
C GLN A 7 -7.44 7.61 -19.50
N PRO A 8 -7.12 7.02 -20.68
CA PRO A 8 -6.71 5.64 -20.76
C PRO A 8 -5.45 5.36 -19.95
N VAL A 9 -5.38 4.15 -19.40
CA VAL A 9 -4.20 3.63 -18.69
C VAL A 9 -3.18 3.08 -19.68
N TRP A 10 -1.97 2.76 -19.22
CA TRP A 10 -0.97 2.08 -20.04
C TRP A 10 -0.92 0.57 -19.74
N LEU A 11 -0.49 -0.17 -20.75
CA LEU A 11 -0.29 -1.61 -20.77
C LEU A 11 1.20 -1.91 -20.93
N PRO A 12 1.67 -3.03 -20.38
CA PRO A 12 3.08 -3.34 -20.44
C PRO A 12 3.47 -3.80 -21.85
N PRO A 13 4.66 -3.42 -22.33
CA PRO A 13 5.18 -3.90 -23.60
C PRO A 13 5.52 -5.39 -23.55
N PRO A 14 5.80 -6.03 -24.70
CA PRO A 14 6.40 -7.36 -24.71
C PRO A 14 7.66 -7.39 -23.83
N PHE A 15 7.80 -8.44 -23.04
CA PHE A 15 8.98 -8.66 -22.22
C PHE A 15 10.04 -9.43 -23.03
N PRO A 16 11.28 -8.91 -23.14
CA PRO A 16 12.32 -9.53 -23.96
C PRO A 16 12.80 -10.87 -23.36
N THR A 17 13.19 -11.80 -24.22
CA THR A 17 13.66 -13.14 -23.82
C THR A 17 14.91 -13.07 -22.94
N ASP A 18 15.79 -12.10 -23.16
CA ASP A 18 17.03 -11.94 -22.39
C ASP A 18 16.84 -11.07 -21.13
N GLY A 19 15.60 -10.64 -20.84
CA GLY A 19 15.30 -9.68 -19.79
C GLY A 19 15.79 -8.26 -20.11
N ARG A 20 15.59 -7.33 -19.17
CA ARG A 20 15.96 -5.91 -19.34
C ARG A 20 17.22 -5.45 -18.59
N THR A 21 17.98 -6.40 -18.05
CA THR A 21 19.22 -6.10 -17.32
C THR A 21 20.44 -6.09 -18.24
N TYR A 22 20.34 -6.71 -19.42
CA TYR A 22 21.34 -6.54 -20.48
C TYR A 22 21.14 -5.19 -21.17
N LEU A 23 22.05 -4.26 -20.86
CA LEU A 23 22.04 -2.90 -21.41
C LEU A 23 22.97 -2.83 -22.62
N SER A 24 22.67 -2.00 -23.61
CA SER A 24 23.67 -1.67 -24.63
C SER A 24 24.73 -0.71 -24.08
N ASN A 25 25.93 -0.70 -24.68
CA ASN A 25 26.96 0.30 -24.37
C ASN A 25 26.42 1.73 -24.50
N GLN A 26 25.52 1.97 -25.46
CA GLN A 26 24.91 3.28 -25.68
C GLN A 26 24.01 3.67 -24.50
N GLN A 27 23.22 2.75 -23.96
CA GLN A 27 22.41 3.01 -22.76
C GLN A 27 23.27 3.36 -21.54
N VAL A 28 24.38 2.66 -21.33
CA VAL A 28 25.32 2.96 -20.23
C VAL A 28 25.94 4.35 -20.40
N VAL A 29 26.35 4.69 -21.62
CA VAL A 29 26.86 6.03 -21.96
C VAL A 29 25.78 7.10 -21.73
N ASP A 30 24.54 6.86 -22.14
CA ASP A 30 23.46 7.83 -21.99
C ASP A 30 23.01 8.03 -20.54
N ASN A 31 22.97 6.96 -19.74
CA ASN A 31 22.80 7.08 -18.29
C ASN A 31 23.94 7.91 -17.67
N THR A 32 25.19 7.61 -18.00
CA THR A 32 26.36 8.37 -17.50
C THR A 32 26.29 9.84 -17.90
N ARG A 33 25.81 10.14 -19.11
CA ARG A 33 25.56 11.51 -19.56
C ARG A 33 24.49 12.17 -18.68
N LEU A 34 23.35 11.52 -18.43
CA LEU A 34 22.29 12.08 -17.58
C LEU A 34 22.77 12.31 -16.14
N LEU A 35 23.58 11.41 -15.58
CA LEU A 35 24.17 11.57 -14.27
C LEU A 35 25.05 12.82 -14.19
N ASN A 36 25.88 13.04 -15.22
CA ASN A 36 26.84 14.15 -15.31
C ASN A 36 26.32 15.35 -16.14
N ALA A 37 25.01 15.54 -16.26
CA ALA A 37 24.45 16.54 -17.17
C ALA A 37 24.82 17.98 -16.76
N GLU A 38 24.69 18.30 -15.48
CA GLU A 38 24.92 19.62 -14.90
C GLU A 38 26.41 19.98 -14.91
N GLU A 39 27.30 19.03 -14.67
CA GLU A 39 28.75 19.21 -14.74
C GLU A 39 29.17 19.55 -16.17
N ARG A 40 28.59 18.85 -17.16
CA ARG A 40 28.85 19.11 -18.58
C ARG A 40 28.31 20.46 -19.02
N GLU A 41 27.08 20.80 -18.61
CA GLU A 41 26.47 22.09 -18.89
C GLU A 41 27.30 23.23 -18.28
N TYR A 42 27.69 23.10 -17.01
CA TYR A 42 28.53 24.07 -16.33
C TYR A 42 29.90 24.24 -16.99
N HIS A 43 30.55 23.12 -17.39
CA HIS A 43 31.80 23.17 -18.15
C HIS A 43 31.63 23.87 -19.50
N GLN A 44 30.53 23.61 -20.21
CA GLN A 44 30.22 24.26 -21.47
C GLN A 44 30.01 25.77 -21.30
N GLN A 45 29.28 26.20 -20.27
CA GLN A 45 29.07 27.60 -19.94
C GLN A 45 30.41 28.33 -19.69
N LEU A 46 31.34 27.69 -18.96
CA LEU A 46 32.68 28.24 -18.74
C LEU A 46 33.51 28.32 -20.03
N CYS A 47 33.41 27.32 -20.92
CA CYS A 47 34.09 27.36 -22.21
C CYS A 47 33.57 28.50 -23.10
N ILE A 48 32.26 28.71 -23.13
CA ILE A 48 31.62 29.80 -23.88
C ILE A 48 32.07 31.15 -23.32
N ALA A 49 32.01 31.32 -22.00
CA ALA A 49 32.43 32.56 -21.34
C ALA A 49 33.92 32.89 -21.57
N ALA A 50 34.79 31.88 -21.67
CA ALA A 50 36.21 32.05 -21.94
C ALA A 50 36.55 32.17 -23.44
N GLY A 51 35.59 31.98 -24.35
CA GLY A 51 35.81 31.93 -25.80
C GLY A 51 36.72 30.78 -26.27
N ARG A 52 36.98 29.78 -25.42
CA ARG A 52 37.86 28.63 -25.68
C ARG A 52 37.51 27.46 -24.78
N ARG A 53 37.93 26.25 -25.16
CA ARG A 53 37.81 25.08 -24.28
C ARG A 53 38.71 25.25 -23.05
N VAL A 54 38.10 25.27 -21.86
CA VAL A 54 38.81 25.30 -20.57
C VAL A 54 38.92 23.89 -19.98
N MET A 55 39.76 23.73 -18.96
CA MET A 55 39.80 22.47 -18.19
C MET A 55 38.45 22.22 -17.51
N PRO A 56 38.00 20.95 -17.39
CA PRO A 56 36.80 20.62 -16.62
C PRO A 56 36.91 21.17 -15.19
N PRO A 57 35.90 21.94 -14.71
CA PRO A 57 35.91 22.49 -13.37
C PRO A 57 35.75 21.39 -12.31
N CYS A 58 36.25 21.65 -11.09
CA CYS A 58 35.99 20.80 -9.93
C CYS A 58 34.56 21.03 -9.42
N CYS A 59 33.61 20.26 -9.92
CA CYS A 59 32.19 20.38 -9.58
C CYS A 59 31.50 19.01 -9.58
N LYS A 60 30.40 18.90 -8.84
CA LYS A 60 29.52 17.73 -8.87
C LYS A 60 28.10 18.04 -8.45
N SER A 61 27.18 17.19 -8.84
CA SER A 61 25.80 17.13 -8.37
C SER A 61 25.70 16.16 -7.18
N VAL A 62 24.66 16.33 -6.37
CA VAL A 62 24.33 15.42 -5.27
C VAL A 62 23.17 14.55 -5.72
N HIS A 63 23.39 13.24 -5.81
CA HIS A 63 22.38 12.28 -6.23
C HIS A 63 21.91 11.52 -5.00
N ILE A 64 20.60 11.54 -4.74
CA ILE A 64 20.02 10.90 -3.56
C ILE A 64 18.94 9.92 -4.03
N SER A 65 19.12 8.65 -3.71
CA SER A 65 18.15 7.60 -3.96
C SER A 65 17.46 7.19 -2.65
N LEU A 66 16.13 7.15 -2.66
CA LEU A 66 15.28 6.88 -1.50
C LEU A 66 14.37 5.68 -1.81
N PHE A 67 14.42 4.66 -0.97
CA PHE A 67 13.72 3.38 -1.17
C PHE A 67 12.75 3.12 0.01
N PHE A 68 11.46 3.32 -0.21
CA PHE A 68 10.40 3.12 0.80
C PHE A 68 9.72 1.76 0.61
N ASP A 69 10.01 0.79 1.48
CA ASP A 69 9.49 -0.57 1.29
C ASP A 69 8.02 -0.72 1.76
N GLY A 70 7.34 -1.74 1.23
CA GLY A 70 5.96 -2.06 1.56
C GLY A 70 5.78 -2.66 2.95
N THR A 71 4.54 -2.64 3.43
CA THR A 71 4.17 -3.18 4.75
C THR A 71 4.74 -4.58 4.95
N ASN A 72 5.29 -4.83 6.14
CA ASN A 72 5.93 -6.09 6.54
C ASN A 72 7.24 -6.45 5.80
N ASN A 73 7.78 -5.60 4.92
CA ASN A 73 9.06 -5.84 4.24
C ASN A 73 10.23 -5.13 4.94
N ASN A 74 11.33 -5.86 5.11
CA ASN A 74 12.55 -5.38 5.74
C ASN A 74 13.75 -6.03 5.06
N GLU A 75 14.52 -5.25 4.27
CA GLU A 75 15.65 -5.71 3.46
C GLU A 75 16.61 -6.61 4.23
N LYS A 76 17.13 -6.15 5.38
CA LYS A 76 18.09 -6.91 6.17
C LYS A 76 17.53 -8.27 6.60
N ARG A 77 16.29 -8.29 7.08
CA ARG A 77 15.62 -9.53 7.48
C ARG A 77 15.37 -10.45 6.28
N ASN A 78 14.70 -9.95 5.25
CA ASN A 78 14.23 -10.75 4.13
C ASN A 78 15.36 -11.21 3.20
N THR A 79 16.51 -10.55 3.25
CA THR A 79 17.69 -10.90 2.43
C THR A 79 18.68 -11.76 3.20
N GLU A 80 19.00 -11.40 4.45
CA GLU A 80 20.12 -12.01 5.19
C GLU A 80 19.69 -13.09 6.19
N ILE A 81 18.43 -13.05 6.67
CA ILE A 81 17.97 -13.86 7.81
C ILE A 81 16.93 -14.89 7.37
N ASP A 82 15.94 -14.48 6.59
CA ASP A 82 14.86 -15.38 6.18
C ASP A 82 15.39 -16.45 5.19
N THR A 83 14.86 -17.67 5.30
CA THR A 83 15.26 -18.80 4.47
C THR A 83 14.02 -19.50 3.92
N PRO A 84 13.81 -19.53 2.59
CA PRO A 84 14.62 -18.86 1.56
C PRO A 84 14.54 -17.32 1.64
N PRO A 85 15.55 -16.58 1.13
CA PRO A 85 15.49 -15.13 1.01
C PRO A 85 14.33 -14.68 0.11
N HIS A 86 13.66 -13.59 0.48
CA HIS A 86 12.50 -13.06 -0.24
C HIS A 86 12.39 -11.52 -0.20
N PRO A 87 13.46 -10.77 -0.53
CA PRO A 87 13.40 -9.31 -0.55
C PRO A 87 12.36 -8.80 -1.56
N SER A 88 11.73 -7.67 -1.23
CA SER A 88 10.86 -6.93 -2.14
C SER A 88 11.62 -6.39 -3.35
N ASN A 89 10.91 -5.91 -4.37
CA ASN A 89 11.54 -5.23 -5.50
C ASN A 89 12.20 -3.90 -5.07
N ILE A 90 11.72 -3.26 -4.00
CA ILE A 90 12.33 -2.04 -3.46
C ILE A 90 13.71 -2.34 -2.86
N ALA A 91 13.81 -3.42 -2.07
CA ALA A 91 15.07 -3.90 -1.54
C ALA A 91 16.06 -4.32 -2.66
N ARG A 92 15.58 -5.06 -3.68
CA ARG A 92 16.41 -5.46 -4.84
C ARG A 92 16.92 -4.26 -5.64
N LEU A 93 16.09 -3.23 -5.86
CA LEU A 93 16.53 -1.98 -6.49
C LEU A 93 17.51 -1.20 -5.60
N TYR A 94 17.34 -1.24 -4.27
CA TYR A 94 18.30 -0.67 -3.33
C TYR A 94 19.64 -1.40 -3.39
N HIS A 95 19.66 -2.74 -3.43
CA HIS A 95 20.89 -3.52 -3.64
C HIS A 95 21.58 -3.18 -4.96
N ALA A 96 20.80 -2.91 -6.01
CA ALA A 96 21.30 -2.51 -7.31
C ALA A 96 21.66 -1.02 -7.41
N SER A 97 21.51 -0.20 -6.37
CA SER A 97 21.91 1.22 -6.40
C SER A 97 23.40 1.42 -6.14
N TYR A 98 23.98 2.54 -6.61
CA TYR A 98 25.35 2.92 -6.28
C TYR A 98 25.47 3.15 -4.77
N ARG A 99 26.32 2.33 -4.12
CA ARG A 99 26.45 2.27 -2.66
C ARG A 99 27.90 2.13 -2.24
N GLY A 100 28.17 2.41 -0.97
CA GLY A 100 29.50 2.32 -0.35
C GLY A 100 30.24 3.66 -0.33
N GLU A 101 31.37 3.70 0.37
CA GLU A 101 32.13 4.92 0.63
C GLU A 101 32.65 5.60 -0.66
N GLU A 102 33.02 4.81 -1.67
CA GLU A 102 33.42 5.32 -2.98
C GLU A 102 32.26 6.05 -3.68
N ALA A 103 31.05 5.50 -3.62
CA ALA A 103 29.85 6.10 -4.20
C ALA A 103 29.45 7.38 -3.45
N GLU A 104 29.46 7.35 -2.11
CA GLU A 104 29.19 8.52 -1.27
C GLU A 104 30.17 9.66 -1.57
N THR A 105 31.46 9.35 -1.69
CA THR A 105 32.50 10.34 -2.03
C THR A 105 32.28 10.96 -3.41
N ALA A 106 31.79 10.16 -4.36
CA ALA A 106 31.47 10.60 -5.71
C ALA A 106 30.16 11.42 -5.80
N GLY A 107 29.38 11.54 -4.71
CA GLY A 107 28.12 12.31 -4.69
C GLY A 107 26.85 11.47 -4.71
N TYR A 108 26.95 10.14 -4.63
CA TYR A 108 25.82 9.22 -4.67
C TYR A 108 25.45 8.73 -3.27
N HIS A 109 24.26 9.08 -2.82
CA HIS A 109 23.72 8.70 -1.52
C HIS A 109 22.48 7.83 -1.71
N SER A 110 22.41 6.70 -1.00
CA SER A 110 21.30 5.75 -1.11
C SER A 110 20.78 5.41 0.28
N TYR A 111 19.47 5.51 0.49
CA TYR A 111 18.83 5.29 1.78
C TYR A 111 17.61 4.38 1.63
N TYR A 112 17.54 3.37 2.50
CA TYR A 112 16.44 2.42 2.57
C TYR A 112 15.61 2.66 3.83
N MET A 113 14.29 2.69 3.67
CA MET A 113 13.31 2.82 4.75
C MET A 113 12.54 1.50 4.81
N PRO A 114 12.69 0.71 5.91
CA PRO A 114 11.91 -0.50 6.12
C PRO A 114 10.41 -0.20 6.12
N GLY A 115 9.60 -1.14 5.66
CA GLY A 115 8.16 -0.98 5.64
C GLY A 115 7.55 -0.92 7.04
N VAL A 116 6.39 -0.27 7.14
CA VAL A 116 5.58 -0.24 8.37
C VAL A 116 5.24 -1.65 8.87
N GLY A 117 5.17 -1.79 10.19
CA GLY A 117 5.00 -3.08 10.87
C GLY A 117 6.30 -3.86 11.06
N THR A 118 7.44 -3.38 10.54
CA THR A 118 8.77 -3.98 10.76
C THR A 118 9.67 -3.11 11.63
N PRO A 119 10.67 -3.69 12.32
CA PRO A 119 11.65 -2.94 13.09
C PRO A 119 12.40 -1.90 12.24
N PHE A 120 12.49 -0.69 12.78
CA PHE A 120 13.32 0.39 12.29
C PHE A 120 13.97 1.12 13.48
N PRO A 121 15.06 0.55 14.06
CA PRO A 121 15.64 1.04 15.31
C PRO A 121 16.06 2.52 15.29
N GLU A 122 16.45 3.04 14.13
CA GLU A 122 16.84 4.44 13.89
C GLU A 122 15.70 5.43 14.10
N ILE A 123 14.45 4.96 14.16
CA ILE A 123 13.27 5.76 14.56
C ILE A 123 12.65 5.22 15.86
N GLY A 124 13.36 4.40 16.62
CA GLY A 124 12.88 3.84 17.88
C GLY A 124 11.92 2.66 17.77
N GLU A 125 11.58 2.22 16.56
CA GLU A 125 10.76 1.02 16.35
C GLU A 125 11.65 -0.22 16.39
N ARG A 126 11.56 -1.02 17.45
CA ARG A 126 12.48 -2.15 17.65
C ARG A 126 11.86 -3.50 17.34
N ASP A 127 10.53 -3.60 17.33
CA ASP A 127 9.80 -4.85 17.20
C ASP A 127 8.81 -4.77 16.04
N PHE A 128 8.43 -5.93 15.50
CA PHE A 128 7.32 -6.03 14.55
C PHE A 128 6.00 -5.72 15.28
N SER A 129 5.06 -5.08 14.59
CA SER A 129 3.81 -4.60 15.22
C SER A 129 2.57 -4.88 14.37
N ASP A 130 1.56 -5.52 14.98
CA ASP A 130 0.24 -5.71 14.36
C ASP A 130 -0.42 -4.36 14.04
N GLU A 131 -0.22 -3.37 14.92
CA GLU A 131 -0.69 -1.99 14.69
C GLU A 131 -0.01 -1.36 13.47
N GLY A 132 1.28 -1.60 13.23
CA GLY A 132 1.97 -1.13 12.04
C GLY A 132 1.49 -1.85 10.77
N LEU A 133 1.15 -3.13 10.87
CA LEU A 133 0.56 -3.90 9.77
C LEU A 133 -0.86 -3.45 9.43
N MET A 134 -1.68 -3.11 10.42
CA MET A 134 -3.09 -2.78 10.24
C MET A 134 -3.32 -1.28 9.98
N TYR A 135 -2.66 -0.43 10.77
CA TYR A 135 -2.87 1.01 10.82
C TYR A 135 -1.66 1.83 10.34
N ALA A 136 -0.61 1.20 9.79
CA ALA A 136 0.62 1.87 9.36
C ALA A 136 1.16 2.90 10.36
N THR A 137 1.05 2.56 11.64
CA THR A 137 1.75 3.31 12.69
C THR A 137 3.23 3.30 12.34
N GLY A 138 3.86 4.48 12.44
CA GLY A 138 5.25 4.68 12.04
C GLY A 138 5.50 5.24 10.64
N GLY A 139 4.48 5.37 9.78
CA GLY A 139 4.66 5.93 8.43
C GLY A 139 5.16 7.38 8.42
N GLU A 140 4.58 8.24 9.26
CA GLU A 140 5.05 9.63 9.41
C GLU A 140 6.52 9.72 9.88
N ALA A 141 6.93 8.84 10.80
CA ALA A 141 8.31 8.79 11.28
C ALA A 141 9.28 8.40 10.17
N ARG A 142 8.92 7.43 9.31
CA ARG A 142 9.70 7.03 8.11
C ARG A 142 9.85 8.16 7.11
N ILE A 143 8.77 8.91 6.84
CA ILE A 143 8.78 10.07 5.93
C ILE A 143 9.71 11.17 6.48
N ASN A 144 9.57 11.51 7.76
CA ASN A 144 10.41 12.54 8.40
C ASN A 144 11.89 12.10 8.47
N TRP A 145 12.15 10.82 8.73
CA TRP A 145 13.51 10.26 8.66
C TRP A 145 14.11 10.42 7.25
N ALA A 146 13.34 10.15 6.19
CA ALA A 146 13.78 10.33 4.81
C ALA A 146 14.10 11.80 4.49
N LEU A 147 13.31 12.76 5.00
CA LEU A 147 13.61 14.19 4.87
C LEU A 147 14.94 14.53 5.58
N ILE A 148 15.17 14.01 6.79
CA ILE A 148 16.43 14.18 7.52
C ILE A 148 17.61 13.57 6.74
N ARG A 149 17.42 12.50 5.96
CA ARG A 149 18.50 11.96 5.12
C ARG A 149 18.94 12.89 3.99
N ILE A 150 18.11 13.82 3.53
CA ILE A 150 18.57 14.89 2.64
C ILE A 150 19.60 15.78 3.35
N VAL A 151 19.32 16.16 4.60
CA VAL A 151 20.27 16.90 5.45
C VAL A 151 21.53 16.09 5.70
N ASN A 152 21.41 14.78 5.90
CA ASN A 152 22.55 13.89 6.05
C ASN A 152 23.43 13.87 4.79
N ALA A 153 22.84 13.74 3.60
CA ALA A 153 23.59 13.81 2.34
C ALA A 153 24.39 15.12 2.24
N PHE A 154 23.76 16.27 2.51
CA PHE A 154 24.49 17.54 2.56
C PHE A 154 25.58 17.60 3.64
N SER A 155 25.34 17.00 4.80
CA SER A 155 26.33 16.95 5.88
C SER A 155 27.56 16.13 5.48
N ARG A 156 27.35 14.99 4.80
CA ARG A 156 28.42 14.16 4.24
C ARG A 156 29.21 14.93 3.20
N GLU A 157 28.53 15.60 2.28
CA GLU A 157 29.17 16.40 1.24
C GLU A 157 29.99 17.57 1.79
N LEU A 158 29.36 18.42 2.62
CA LEU A 158 29.92 19.71 2.99
C LEU A 158 30.87 19.64 4.18
N THR A 159 30.76 18.60 5.02
CA THR A 159 31.48 18.52 6.30
C THR A 159 32.17 17.18 6.54
N LYS A 160 31.91 16.16 5.71
CA LYS A 160 32.29 14.75 5.94
C LYS A 160 31.68 14.14 7.21
N GLY A 161 30.87 14.89 7.96
CA GLY A 161 30.11 14.42 9.10
C GLY A 161 28.83 13.69 8.69
N LYS A 162 28.13 13.11 9.66
CA LYS A 162 26.81 12.52 9.50
C LYS A 162 25.85 13.09 10.54
N VAL A 163 24.56 13.14 10.20
CA VAL A 163 23.52 13.36 11.21
C VAL A 163 23.45 12.10 12.07
N ASN A 164 23.66 12.26 13.37
CA ASN A 164 23.55 11.15 14.32
C ASN A 164 22.10 10.65 14.39
N ASP A 165 21.91 9.33 14.43
CA ASP A 165 20.57 8.73 14.34
C ASP A 165 19.74 8.95 15.62
N ASP A 166 20.36 8.98 16.80
CA ASP A 166 19.65 9.31 18.05
C ASP A 166 19.14 10.76 18.04
N TYR A 167 19.92 11.68 17.49
CA TYR A 167 19.50 13.08 17.28
C TYR A 167 18.41 13.19 16.22
N ALA A 168 18.51 12.44 15.11
CA ALA A 168 17.45 12.37 14.11
C ALA A 168 16.14 11.85 14.72
N GLN A 169 16.23 10.79 15.54
CA GLN A 169 15.11 10.23 16.26
C GLN A 169 14.47 11.26 17.20
N SER A 170 15.27 11.98 18.00
CA SER A 170 14.71 13.00 18.91
C SER A 170 14.02 14.13 18.13
N LEU A 171 14.58 14.58 17.00
CA LEU A 171 13.92 15.57 16.14
C LEU A 171 12.56 15.09 15.63
N ILE A 172 12.46 13.81 15.24
CA ILE A 172 11.21 13.25 14.72
C ILE A 172 10.10 13.32 15.77
N PHE A 173 10.34 12.79 16.97
CA PHE A 173 9.30 12.69 18.00
C PHE A 173 9.07 13.97 18.80
N ASP A 174 10.12 14.76 19.03
CA ASP A 174 9.98 15.98 19.83
C ASP A 174 9.49 17.17 18.98
N GLN A 175 9.79 17.17 17.67
CA GLN A 175 9.63 18.35 16.82
C GLN A 175 8.85 18.15 15.53
N LEU A 176 8.83 16.98 14.90
CA LEU A 176 8.22 16.82 13.58
C LEU A 176 6.84 16.16 13.61
N ILE A 177 6.65 15.15 14.48
CA ILE A 177 5.36 14.50 14.67
C ILE A 177 4.45 15.44 15.50
N LEU A 178 3.26 15.70 14.97
CA LEU A 178 2.25 16.53 15.63
C LEU A 178 1.03 15.70 16.07
N PRO A 179 0.29 16.15 17.10
CA PRO A 179 -1.03 15.62 17.38
C PRO A 179 -1.94 15.69 16.14
N VAL A 180 -2.79 14.68 15.99
CA VAL A 180 -3.76 14.55 14.89
C VAL A 180 -4.57 15.85 14.74
N GLY A 181 -4.69 16.34 13.50
CA GLY A 181 -5.45 17.55 13.14
C GLY A 181 -4.66 18.85 13.07
N LEU A 182 -3.36 18.85 13.42
CA LEU A 182 -2.48 20.02 13.28
C LEU A 182 -1.61 19.92 12.02
N HIS A 183 -1.47 21.03 11.29
CA HIS A 183 -0.69 21.07 10.05
C HIS A 183 0.81 21.23 10.32
N GLY A 184 1.60 20.24 9.91
CA GLY A 184 3.04 20.17 10.18
C GLY A 184 3.95 21.05 9.32
N SER A 185 3.46 21.62 8.21
CA SER A 185 4.29 22.32 7.21
C SER A 185 5.17 23.43 7.79
N ALA A 186 4.59 24.37 8.55
CA ALA A 186 5.35 25.48 9.14
C ALA A 186 6.39 25.00 10.17
N ARG A 187 6.06 23.95 10.95
CA ARG A 187 6.98 23.37 11.93
C ARG A 187 8.12 22.62 11.23
N ARG A 188 7.82 21.84 10.19
CA ARG A 188 8.82 21.22 9.31
C ARG A 188 9.77 22.27 8.75
N LYS A 189 9.26 23.34 8.15
CA LYS A 189 10.08 24.44 7.63
C LYS A 189 11.04 24.97 8.69
N ALA A 190 10.54 25.29 9.89
CA ALA A 190 11.36 25.85 10.98
C ALA A 190 12.48 24.90 11.43
N VAL A 191 12.18 23.60 11.60
CA VAL A 191 13.18 22.59 11.98
C VAL A 191 14.26 22.46 10.90
N PHE A 192 13.86 22.34 9.64
CA PHE A 192 14.79 22.17 8.54
C PHE A 192 15.62 23.42 8.26
N ASP A 193 15.07 24.62 8.43
CA ASP A 193 15.85 25.87 8.37
C ASP A 193 16.95 25.90 9.44
N GLY A 194 16.65 25.42 10.65
CA GLY A 194 17.64 25.25 11.72
C GLY A 194 18.76 24.28 11.33
N LEU A 195 18.42 23.13 10.75
CA LEU A 195 19.39 22.13 10.27
C LEU A 195 20.26 22.68 9.12
N PHE A 196 19.66 23.46 8.23
CA PHE A 196 20.33 24.05 7.06
C PHE A 196 21.18 25.28 7.39
N ALA A 197 20.94 25.97 8.51
CA ALA A 197 21.63 27.21 8.86
C ALA A 197 23.17 27.06 8.86
N ASN A 198 23.69 25.97 9.42
CA ASN A 198 25.13 25.70 9.48
C ASN A 198 25.72 25.25 8.13
N LEU A 199 24.89 24.67 7.26
CA LEU A 199 25.31 24.16 5.96
C LEU A 199 25.30 25.27 4.89
N ARG A 200 24.37 26.22 4.97
CA ARG A 200 24.19 27.31 3.98
C ARG A 200 25.46 28.11 3.71
N ARG A 201 26.24 28.42 4.76
CA ARG A 201 27.53 29.11 4.62
C ARG A 201 28.61 28.26 3.94
N LYS A 202 28.56 26.94 4.14
CA LYS A 202 29.59 26.00 3.63
C LYS A 202 29.38 25.70 2.14
N VAL A 203 28.12 25.59 1.67
CA VAL A 203 27.80 25.32 0.26
C VAL A 203 28.48 26.29 -0.69
N LYS A 204 28.46 27.60 -0.36
CA LYS A 204 28.97 28.67 -1.23
C LYS A 204 30.46 28.52 -1.58
N TYR A 205 31.26 27.97 -0.68
CA TYR A 205 32.71 27.89 -0.82
C TYR A 205 33.22 26.44 -0.90
N HIS A 206 32.32 25.46 -0.97
CA HIS A 206 32.69 24.05 -1.01
C HIS A 206 33.40 23.70 -2.33
N GLN A 207 34.38 22.80 -2.24
CA GLN A 207 35.07 22.19 -3.37
C GLN A 207 35.02 20.68 -3.19
N PRO A 208 34.54 19.91 -4.19
CA PRO A 208 34.02 20.37 -5.50
C PRO A 208 32.77 21.25 -5.39
N LYS A 209 32.58 22.20 -6.31
CA LYS A 209 31.38 23.05 -6.34
C LYS A 209 30.12 22.19 -6.54
N LEU A 210 29.15 22.31 -5.63
CA LEU A 210 27.86 21.63 -5.78
C LEU A 210 27.00 22.37 -6.81
N LEU A 211 26.38 21.61 -7.72
CA LEU A 211 25.59 22.18 -8.83
C LEU A 211 24.08 22.00 -8.65
N LYS A 212 23.64 20.80 -8.25
CA LYS A 212 22.22 20.43 -8.19
C LYS A 212 21.98 19.25 -7.27
N VAL A 213 20.77 19.14 -6.72
CA VAL A 213 20.28 17.94 -6.04
C VAL A 213 19.34 17.16 -6.97
N LYS A 214 19.68 15.89 -7.22
CA LYS A 214 18.88 14.96 -8.01
C LYS A 214 18.31 13.87 -7.12
N LEU A 215 17.00 13.73 -7.11
CA LEU A 215 16.29 12.72 -6.31
C LEU A 215 15.77 11.59 -7.20
N PHE A 216 15.95 10.36 -6.73
CA PHE A 216 15.41 9.13 -7.31
C PHE A 216 14.62 8.40 -6.23
N ILE A 217 13.31 8.28 -6.40
CA ILE A 217 12.42 7.84 -5.32
C ILE A 217 11.71 6.57 -5.73
N TYR A 218 11.74 5.55 -4.88
CA TYR A 218 11.10 4.26 -5.12
C TYR A 218 10.21 3.92 -3.94
N GLY A 219 9.03 3.37 -4.20
CA GLY A 219 8.16 2.91 -3.13
C GLY A 219 7.23 1.77 -3.53
N PHE A 220 6.91 0.90 -2.58
CA PHE A 220 5.93 -0.19 -2.76
C PHE A 220 4.84 -0.10 -1.68
N SER A 221 3.57 -0.33 -2.04
CA SER A 221 2.47 -0.45 -1.07
C SER A 221 2.30 0.84 -0.25
N ARG A 222 2.33 0.74 1.08
CA ARG A 222 2.36 1.89 1.98
C ARG A 222 3.65 2.69 1.88
N GLY A 223 4.79 2.08 1.55
CA GLY A 223 6.01 2.78 1.19
C GLY A 223 5.86 3.64 -0.06
N ALA A 224 5.03 3.23 -1.04
CA ALA A 224 4.69 4.10 -2.18
C ALA A 224 3.84 5.30 -1.74
N ALA A 225 2.95 5.12 -0.76
CA ALA A 225 2.20 6.22 -0.17
C ALA A 225 3.11 7.17 0.61
N GLU A 226 4.06 6.63 1.39
CA GLU A 226 5.10 7.39 2.08
C GLU A 226 5.97 8.18 1.10
N ALA A 227 6.35 7.58 -0.03
CA ALA A 227 7.10 8.25 -1.08
C ALA A 227 6.32 9.45 -1.67
N ARG A 228 5.01 9.30 -1.90
CA ARG A 228 4.14 10.38 -2.39
C ARG A 228 3.98 11.49 -1.36
N THR A 229 3.79 11.13 -0.09
CA THR A 229 3.73 12.10 1.01
C THR A 229 5.07 12.82 1.20
N PHE A 230 6.18 12.10 1.14
CA PHE A 230 7.54 12.64 1.18
C PHE A 230 7.74 13.71 0.10
N MET A 231 7.34 13.44 -1.15
CA MET A 231 7.48 14.41 -2.23
C MET A 231 6.68 15.69 -1.99
N ASN A 232 5.49 15.59 -1.39
CA ASN A 232 4.71 16.76 -1.01
C ASN A 232 5.36 17.52 0.15
N TRP A 233 5.80 16.82 1.20
CA TRP A 233 6.44 17.44 2.37
C TRP A 233 7.84 17.98 2.07
N LEU A 234 8.52 17.45 1.06
CA LEU A 234 9.76 18.04 0.53
C LEU A 234 9.54 19.49 0.09
N THR A 235 8.36 19.81 -0.45
CA THR A 235 8.06 21.18 -0.86
C THR A 235 7.89 22.15 0.31
N ASP A 236 7.63 21.62 1.53
CA ASP A 236 7.56 22.43 2.75
C ASP A 236 8.94 22.92 3.20
N ILE A 237 10.03 22.29 2.76
CA ILE A 237 11.39 22.57 3.25
C ILE A 237 12.26 23.33 2.24
N PHE A 238 11.72 23.70 1.08
CA PHE A 238 12.43 24.51 0.10
C PHE A 238 12.83 25.89 0.65
N ASP A 239 13.83 26.50 0.02
CA ASP A 239 14.27 27.85 0.36
C ASP A 239 13.12 28.86 0.22
N THR A 240 13.08 29.81 1.14
CA THR A 240 12.14 30.94 1.06
C THR A 240 12.69 31.96 0.06
N PRO A 241 11.87 32.51 -0.85
CA PRO A 241 12.31 33.58 -1.76
C PRO A 241 12.93 34.76 -1.01
N GLU A 242 14.01 35.32 -1.54
CA GLU A 242 14.68 36.49 -0.95
C GLU A 242 13.80 37.75 -1.00
N GLN A 243 12.88 37.84 -1.97
CA GLN A 243 11.95 38.96 -2.15
C GLN A 243 10.50 38.48 -2.26
N ALA A 244 9.59 39.21 -1.62
CA ALA A 244 8.15 38.94 -1.71
C ALA A 244 7.67 39.15 -3.15
N GLY A 245 7.26 38.07 -3.83
CA GLY A 245 6.78 38.08 -5.22
C GLY A 245 7.73 37.45 -6.24
N GLU A 246 8.96 37.08 -5.86
CA GLU A 246 9.82 36.26 -6.72
C GLU A 246 9.36 34.80 -6.72
N VAL A 247 9.14 34.24 -7.92
CA VAL A 247 8.93 32.80 -8.09
C VAL A 247 10.30 32.13 -8.14
N GLN A 248 10.84 31.77 -6.97
CA GLN A 248 12.04 30.94 -6.91
C GLN A 248 11.66 29.48 -7.19
N GLY A 249 12.34 28.84 -8.15
CA GLY A 249 12.17 27.42 -8.42
C GLY A 249 12.57 26.55 -7.20
N PRO A 250 12.25 25.25 -7.20
CA PRO A 250 12.54 24.37 -6.08
C PRO A 250 14.05 24.33 -5.78
N SER A 251 14.45 24.80 -4.60
CA SER A 251 15.85 24.81 -4.18
C SER A 251 16.03 24.48 -2.69
N LEU A 252 17.20 23.93 -2.37
CA LEU A 252 17.66 23.69 -1.01
C LEU A 252 19.08 24.24 -0.88
N LEU A 253 19.32 25.11 0.10
CA LEU A 253 20.63 25.76 0.31
C LEU A 253 21.10 26.57 -0.92
N GLY A 254 20.17 27.06 -1.74
CA GLY A 254 20.44 27.74 -3.01
C GLY A 254 20.79 26.81 -4.17
N LEU A 255 20.77 25.49 -3.97
CA LEU A 255 20.97 24.50 -5.03
C LEU A 255 19.61 24.08 -5.62
N PRO A 256 19.44 24.08 -6.95
CA PRO A 256 18.22 23.58 -7.56
C PRO A 256 17.97 22.12 -7.21
N VAL A 257 16.70 21.77 -6.96
CA VAL A 257 16.26 20.40 -6.63
C VAL A 257 15.39 19.87 -7.76
N CYS A 258 15.64 18.63 -8.17
CA CYS A 258 14.82 17.93 -9.14
C CYS A 258 14.64 16.47 -8.73
N ILE A 259 13.41 15.98 -8.81
CA ILE A 259 13.06 14.56 -8.77
C ILE A 259 13.15 14.04 -10.20
N GLU A 260 14.27 13.39 -10.50
CA GLU A 260 14.60 12.89 -11.83
C GLU A 260 13.75 11.66 -12.18
N PHE A 261 13.45 10.81 -11.19
CA PHE A 261 12.65 9.61 -11.36
C PHE A 261 11.87 9.23 -10.10
N VAL A 262 10.63 8.77 -10.30
CA VAL A 262 9.81 8.14 -9.27
C VAL A 262 9.30 6.79 -9.79
N GLY A 263 9.59 5.71 -9.05
CA GLY A 263 9.10 4.37 -9.32
C GLY A 263 8.17 3.89 -8.20
N LEU A 264 6.88 3.76 -8.48
CA LEU A 264 5.89 3.31 -7.51
C LEU A 264 5.36 1.92 -7.89
N LEU A 265 5.20 1.06 -6.90
CA LEU A 265 4.60 -0.27 -7.04
C LEU A 265 3.34 -0.31 -6.17
N ASP A 266 2.19 -0.45 -6.82
CA ASP A 266 0.87 -0.71 -6.27
C ASP A 266 0.54 0.06 -4.99
N THR A 267 0.42 1.39 -5.09
CA THR A 267 0.25 2.28 -3.94
C THR A 267 -1.01 1.96 -3.13
N VAL A 268 -0.86 1.85 -1.81
CA VAL A 268 -1.96 1.68 -0.85
C VAL A 268 -1.77 2.70 0.27
N ALA A 269 -2.61 3.72 0.34
CA ALA A 269 -2.53 4.72 1.41
C ALA A 269 -3.48 4.42 2.59
N SER A 270 -4.31 3.38 2.47
CA SER A 270 -5.42 3.14 3.40
C SER A 270 -5.13 2.27 4.63
N VAL A 271 -5.92 2.55 5.68
CA VAL A 271 -6.04 1.77 6.91
C VAL A 271 -6.79 0.47 6.61
N GLY A 272 -6.27 -0.65 7.11
CA GLY A 272 -7.01 -1.89 7.17
C GLY A 272 -8.31 -1.65 7.94
N ILE A 273 -9.44 -1.83 7.25
CA ILE A 273 -10.78 -1.41 7.69
C ILE A 273 -11.04 0.10 7.54
N ALA A 274 -10.83 0.64 6.33
CA ALA A 274 -11.33 1.95 5.87
C ALA A 274 -12.85 2.17 6.07
N HIS A 275 -13.58 1.15 6.54
CA HIS A 275 -15.02 1.16 6.76
C HIS A 275 -15.46 1.33 8.23
N VAL A 276 -14.57 1.32 9.23
CA VAL A 276 -14.97 1.16 10.66
C VAL A 276 -14.41 2.21 11.64
N ALA A 277 -13.41 3.03 11.28
CA ALA A 277 -12.81 4.00 12.21
C ALA A 277 -13.35 5.44 12.01
N PRO A 278 -13.98 6.07 13.02
CA PRO A 278 -14.39 7.47 12.94
C PRO A 278 -13.14 8.37 12.95
N GLN A 279 -13.12 9.41 12.10
CA GLN A 279 -12.03 10.39 11.90
C GLN A 279 -10.90 9.98 10.94
N MET A 280 -11.01 8.84 10.24
CA MET A 280 -10.01 8.42 9.24
C MET A 280 -10.62 8.42 7.83
N ASP A 281 -9.92 9.01 6.86
CA ASP A 281 -10.33 9.22 5.45
C ASP A 281 -10.41 7.92 4.64
N GLY A 282 -10.34 6.76 5.30
CA GLY A 282 -9.83 5.54 4.73
C GLY A 282 -8.31 5.57 4.56
N HIS A 283 -7.65 6.74 4.43
CA HIS A 283 -6.20 6.95 4.41
C HIS A 283 -5.60 7.14 5.81
N MET A 284 -4.28 6.93 5.92
CA MET A 284 -3.52 7.26 7.13
C MET A 284 -3.48 8.78 7.35
N GLY A 285 -3.47 9.25 8.60
CA GLY A 285 -3.48 10.70 8.89
C GLY A 285 -2.37 11.52 8.22
N TRP A 286 -1.22 10.90 7.90
CA TRP A 286 -0.13 11.54 7.14
C TRP A 286 -0.32 11.46 5.61
N ALA A 287 -1.08 10.47 5.13
CA ALA A 287 -1.40 10.26 3.72
C ALA A 287 -2.55 11.17 3.23
N ASP A 288 -3.31 11.73 4.16
CA ASP A 288 -4.42 12.63 3.87
C ASP A 288 -3.98 13.85 3.04
N ASN A 289 -4.65 14.07 1.90
CA ASN A 289 -4.36 15.13 0.93
C ASN A 289 -2.90 15.16 0.41
N THR A 290 -2.12 14.09 0.60
CA THR A 290 -0.70 14.02 0.18
C THR A 290 -0.44 12.90 -0.82
N GLN A 291 -1.46 12.12 -1.19
CA GLN A 291 -1.32 11.12 -2.24
C GLN A 291 -1.27 11.73 -3.64
N ALA A 292 -1.85 12.91 -3.87
CA ALA A 292 -1.70 13.57 -5.16
C ALA A 292 -0.21 13.94 -5.38
N LEU A 293 0.39 13.62 -6.53
CA LEU A 293 1.78 14.02 -6.83
C LEU A 293 1.94 15.55 -6.74
N PRO A 294 3.15 16.10 -6.49
CA PRO A 294 3.34 17.55 -6.45
C PRO A 294 2.75 18.27 -7.68
N ASP A 295 2.11 19.42 -7.46
CA ASP A 295 1.47 20.19 -8.52
C ASP A 295 2.52 20.84 -9.43
N ALA A 296 2.56 20.43 -10.70
CA ALA A 296 3.49 20.96 -11.70
C ALA A 296 3.22 22.43 -12.05
N THR A 297 2.03 22.97 -11.76
CA THR A 297 1.75 24.40 -11.93
C THR A 297 2.42 25.24 -10.84
N ARG A 298 2.50 24.69 -9.62
CA ARG A 298 3.17 25.33 -8.48
C ARG A 298 4.68 25.11 -8.50
N TRP A 299 5.12 23.92 -8.90
CA TRP A 299 6.53 23.52 -8.90
C TRP A 299 6.96 22.99 -10.28
N PRO A 300 7.03 23.86 -11.30
CA PRO A 300 7.38 23.45 -12.64
C PRO A 300 8.78 22.84 -12.69
N GLY A 301 8.91 21.68 -13.33
CA GLY A 301 10.17 20.97 -13.47
C GLY A 301 10.67 20.24 -12.21
N LEU A 302 9.92 20.26 -11.10
CA LEU A 302 10.29 19.51 -9.89
C LEU A 302 10.29 18.00 -10.14
N LEU A 303 9.23 17.46 -10.76
CA LEU A 303 9.11 16.04 -11.08
C LEU A 303 9.21 15.85 -12.59
N LYS A 304 10.21 15.06 -13.04
CA LYS A 304 10.42 14.79 -14.46
C LYS A 304 9.70 13.56 -14.96
N ARG A 305 9.79 12.45 -14.23
CA ARG A 305 9.24 11.15 -14.63
C ARG A 305 8.70 10.40 -13.44
N CYS A 306 7.47 9.90 -13.54
CA CYS A 306 6.86 9.02 -12.57
C CYS A 306 6.25 7.81 -13.27
N TYR A 307 6.60 6.61 -12.82
CA TYR A 307 6.01 5.36 -13.26
C TYR A 307 5.35 4.67 -12.08
N HIS A 308 4.06 4.36 -12.21
CA HIS A 308 3.31 3.62 -11.22
C HIS A 308 2.85 2.29 -11.81
N PHE A 309 3.36 1.18 -11.30
CA PHE A 309 2.95 -0.16 -11.71
C PHE A 309 1.88 -0.67 -10.76
N VAL A 310 0.73 -1.10 -11.28
CA VAL A 310 -0.43 -1.45 -10.46
C VAL A 310 -0.88 -2.89 -10.72
N SER A 311 -1.37 -3.55 -9.69
CA SER A 311 -1.88 -4.92 -9.76
C SER A 311 -3.26 -4.95 -10.42
N ALA A 312 -3.41 -5.83 -11.42
CA ALA A 312 -4.67 -6.08 -12.10
C ALA A 312 -5.65 -6.97 -11.30
N HIS A 313 -5.15 -7.74 -10.31
CA HIS A 313 -5.90 -8.83 -9.71
C HIS A 313 -6.06 -8.75 -8.18
N GLU A 314 -5.51 -7.73 -7.52
CA GLU A 314 -5.75 -7.50 -6.09
C GLU A 314 -7.22 -7.13 -5.83
N GLN A 315 -7.85 -7.73 -4.81
CA GLN A 315 -9.28 -7.60 -4.51
C GLN A 315 -9.59 -7.51 -3.01
N ARG A 316 -8.58 -7.45 -2.13
CA ARG A 316 -8.79 -7.26 -0.69
C ARG A 316 -9.34 -5.86 -0.41
N LEU A 317 -10.27 -5.75 0.53
CA LEU A 317 -10.85 -4.45 0.91
C LEU A 317 -9.83 -3.58 1.64
N CYS A 318 -8.90 -4.18 2.38
CA CYS A 318 -7.82 -3.47 3.06
C CYS A 318 -6.66 -3.02 2.14
N PHE A 319 -6.68 -3.34 0.84
CA PHE A 319 -5.67 -2.91 -0.15
C PHE A 319 -6.28 -2.11 -1.32
N PRO A 320 -7.02 -1.01 -1.04
CA PRO A 320 -7.47 -0.13 -2.11
C PRO A 320 -6.27 0.50 -2.82
N LEU A 321 -6.40 0.72 -4.12
CA LEU A 321 -5.37 1.31 -4.95
C LEU A 321 -5.47 2.84 -4.93
N ASP A 322 -4.38 3.53 -4.65
CA ASP A 322 -4.26 4.97 -4.92
C ASP A 322 -3.64 5.19 -6.29
N SER A 323 -4.45 5.50 -7.30
CA SER A 323 -3.94 5.89 -8.63
C SER A 323 -3.18 7.22 -8.54
N VAL A 324 -2.19 7.39 -9.43
CA VAL A 324 -1.52 8.69 -9.63
C VAL A 324 -2.32 9.64 -10.52
N ARG A 325 -3.47 9.21 -11.04
CA ARG A 325 -4.43 10.02 -11.78
C ARG A 325 -5.12 11.03 -10.86
N ARG A 326 -5.33 12.25 -11.37
CA ARG A 326 -5.99 13.34 -10.64
C ARG A 326 -7.51 13.15 -10.59
N THR A 327 -8.16 13.88 -9.70
CA THR A 327 -9.63 13.91 -9.53
C THR A 327 -10.39 14.25 -10.83
N ASN A 328 -9.76 15.01 -11.74
CA ASN A 328 -10.33 15.37 -13.04
C ASN A 328 -10.20 14.27 -14.11
N GLY A 329 -9.66 13.10 -13.78
CA GLY A 329 -9.47 11.98 -14.71
C GLY A 329 -8.20 12.06 -15.56
N THR A 330 -7.29 13.01 -15.32
CA THR A 330 -6.04 13.17 -16.10
C THR A 330 -4.80 12.74 -15.31
N TYR A 331 -3.78 12.26 -16.03
CA TYR A 331 -2.47 11.98 -15.46
C TYR A 331 -1.60 13.25 -15.45
N PRO A 332 -0.79 13.48 -14.39
CA PRO A 332 0.16 14.58 -14.37
C PRO A 332 1.21 14.48 -15.51
N PRO A 333 1.79 15.60 -15.96
CA PRO A 333 2.85 15.57 -16.97
C PRO A 333 4.03 14.70 -16.53
N GLY A 334 4.56 13.89 -17.45
CA GLY A 334 5.67 12.97 -17.16
C GLY A 334 5.29 11.75 -16.32
N THR A 335 4.01 11.52 -16.06
CA THR A 335 3.51 10.40 -15.28
C THR A 335 2.86 9.33 -16.16
N VAL A 336 3.18 8.07 -15.90
CA VAL A 336 2.65 6.89 -16.58
C VAL A 336 2.22 5.85 -15.56
N GLU A 337 1.01 5.31 -15.71
CA GLU A 337 0.48 4.26 -14.84
C GLU A 337 0.22 2.98 -15.66
N VAL A 338 0.87 1.87 -15.28
CA VAL A 338 0.91 0.64 -16.09
C VAL A 338 0.35 -0.53 -15.29
N ILE A 339 -0.52 -1.31 -15.91
CA ILE A 339 -1.18 -2.46 -15.27
C ILE A 339 -0.36 -3.74 -15.47
N TYR A 340 -0.13 -4.49 -14.38
CA TYR A 340 0.59 -5.77 -14.38
C TYR A 340 -0.24 -6.93 -13.83
N PRO A 341 0.05 -8.18 -14.25
CA PRO A 341 -0.63 -9.35 -13.72
C PRO A 341 -0.24 -9.64 -12.28
N GLY A 342 -0.99 -10.54 -11.63
CA GLY A 342 -0.82 -10.88 -10.22
C GLY A 342 -1.50 -9.93 -9.23
N VAL A 343 -1.44 -10.31 -7.95
CA VAL A 343 -1.94 -9.55 -6.80
C VAL A 343 -0.86 -8.57 -6.27
N HIS A 344 -1.11 -7.91 -5.14
CA HIS A 344 -0.26 -6.83 -4.60
C HIS A 344 1.26 -7.12 -4.61
N SER A 345 1.69 -8.20 -3.96
CA SER A 345 3.10 -8.57 -3.86
C SER A 345 3.63 -9.33 -5.08
N ASP A 346 2.77 -9.72 -6.03
CA ASP A 346 3.22 -10.17 -7.35
C ASP A 346 3.75 -9.00 -8.19
N VAL A 347 3.34 -7.77 -7.88
CA VAL A 347 3.86 -6.53 -8.50
C VAL A 347 5.02 -5.96 -7.68
N GLY A 348 4.87 -5.88 -6.36
CA GLY A 348 5.86 -5.27 -5.46
C GLY A 348 7.02 -6.17 -5.03
N GLY A 349 6.88 -7.49 -5.16
CA GLY A 349 7.77 -8.46 -4.52
C GLY A 349 7.44 -8.70 -3.05
N GLY A 350 8.20 -9.61 -2.42
CA GLY A 350 8.06 -9.97 -1.00
C GLY A 350 7.49 -11.37 -0.75
N TYR A 351 6.95 -12.05 -1.78
CA TYR A 351 6.59 -13.45 -1.67
C TYR A 351 7.82 -14.35 -1.60
N SER A 352 7.80 -15.33 -0.68
CA SER A 352 8.81 -16.37 -0.60
C SER A 352 8.71 -17.34 -1.78
N PRO A 353 9.83 -17.79 -2.36
CA PRO A 353 9.80 -18.86 -3.34
C PRO A 353 9.11 -20.11 -2.81
N GLY A 354 8.10 -20.60 -3.53
CA GLY A 354 7.29 -21.75 -3.12
C GLY A 354 6.07 -21.40 -2.25
N ASP A 355 5.89 -20.13 -1.87
CA ASP A 355 4.69 -19.70 -1.15
C ASP A 355 3.43 -20.01 -1.96
N GLN A 356 2.39 -20.49 -1.29
CA GLN A 356 1.17 -21.05 -1.90
C GLN A 356 1.43 -22.13 -2.98
N GLY A 357 2.63 -22.73 -2.99
CA GLY A 357 3.11 -23.66 -4.02
C GLY A 357 3.42 -23.01 -5.38
N LYS A 358 3.45 -21.68 -5.44
CA LYS A 358 3.75 -20.85 -6.61
C LYS A 358 5.25 -20.56 -6.65
N ALA A 359 5.77 -20.24 -7.85
CA ALA A 359 7.13 -19.71 -8.05
C ALA A 359 8.19 -20.41 -7.17
N ARG A 360 8.38 -21.72 -7.36
CA ARG A 360 9.14 -22.58 -6.42
C ARG A 360 10.62 -22.23 -6.31
N GLN A 361 11.10 -21.37 -7.19
CA GLN A 361 12.43 -20.77 -7.19
C GLN A 361 12.30 -19.24 -7.36
N GLY A 362 13.30 -18.48 -6.89
CA GLY A 362 13.26 -17.01 -6.89
C GLY A 362 13.09 -16.40 -8.27
N GLU A 363 13.73 -16.97 -9.29
CA GLU A 363 13.62 -16.55 -10.69
C GLU A 363 12.27 -16.86 -11.35
N GLN A 364 11.41 -17.59 -10.66
CA GLN A 364 10.05 -17.92 -11.11
C GLN A 364 8.98 -16.98 -10.52
N LEU A 365 9.36 -16.04 -9.64
CA LEU A 365 8.45 -15.05 -9.07
C LEU A 365 7.96 -14.09 -10.16
N LEU A 366 6.66 -13.81 -10.17
CA LEU A 366 6.06 -12.90 -11.15
C LEU A 366 6.60 -11.47 -11.01
N SER A 367 6.96 -11.07 -9.78
CA SER A 367 7.52 -9.75 -9.47
C SER A 367 8.87 -9.48 -10.14
N GLN A 368 9.53 -10.51 -10.71
CA GLN A 368 10.72 -10.31 -11.54
C GLN A 368 10.43 -9.45 -12.78
N ILE A 369 9.24 -9.57 -13.36
CA ILE A 369 8.87 -8.77 -14.53
C ILE A 369 8.87 -7.28 -14.18
N THR A 370 8.16 -6.90 -13.12
CA THR A 370 8.07 -5.51 -12.65
C THR A 370 9.40 -4.99 -12.12
N LEU A 371 10.25 -5.84 -11.53
CA LEU A 371 11.61 -5.48 -11.13
C LEU A 371 12.46 -5.05 -12.33
N HIS A 372 12.50 -5.86 -13.39
CA HIS A 372 13.29 -5.58 -14.59
C HIS A 372 12.75 -4.34 -15.33
N ASP A 373 11.44 -4.21 -15.41
CA ASP A 373 10.79 -3.09 -16.08
C ASP A 373 11.05 -1.77 -15.34
N MET A 374 10.96 -1.78 -14.01
CA MET A 374 11.27 -0.60 -13.18
C MET A 374 12.76 -0.24 -13.24
N TYR A 375 13.65 -1.25 -13.18
CA TYR A 375 15.09 -1.05 -13.33
C TYR A 375 15.42 -0.38 -14.68
N SER A 376 14.87 -0.90 -15.78
CA SER A 376 15.12 -0.37 -17.12
C SER A 376 14.68 1.09 -17.25
N LEU A 377 13.48 1.40 -16.76
CA LEU A 377 12.94 2.76 -16.74
C LEU A 377 13.80 3.72 -15.91
N ALA A 378 14.17 3.32 -14.70
CA ALA A 378 14.98 4.11 -13.80
C ALA A 378 16.37 4.36 -14.39
N PHE A 379 17.01 3.31 -14.92
CA PHE A 379 18.33 3.39 -15.54
C PHE A 379 18.31 4.35 -16.74
N ASN A 380 17.34 4.22 -17.65
CA ASN A 380 17.21 5.11 -18.80
C ASN A 380 16.83 6.55 -18.41
N ALA A 381 16.26 6.76 -17.22
CA ALA A 381 16.01 8.09 -16.65
C ALA A 381 17.22 8.72 -15.96
N GLY A 382 18.37 8.02 -15.90
CA GLY A 382 19.59 8.51 -15.29
C GLY A 382 19.71 8.16 -13.80
N ALA A 383 19.03 7.12 -13.31
CA ALA A 383 19.21 6.65 -11.95
C ALA A 383 20.62 6.06 -11.74
N PRO A 384 21.24 6.27 -10.55
CA PRO A 384 22.54 5.70 -10.20
C PRO A 384 22.38 4.22 -9.82
N LEU A 385 22.10 3.40 -10.83
CA LEU A 385 21.94 1.95 -10.70
C LEU A 385 23.13 1.24 -11.32
N THR A 386 23.54 0.17 -10.65
CA THR A 386 24.55 -0.77 -11.12
C THR A 386 24.10 -1.50 -12.37
N TYR A 387 25.03 -2.10 -13.10
CA TYR A 387 24.75 -2.87 -14.32
C TYR A 387 25.65 -4.10 -14.41
N PRO A 388 25.25 -5.14 -15.17
CA PRO A 388 26.14 -6.27 -15.46
C PRO A 388 27.44 -5.81 -16.10
N GLU A 389 28.55 -6.46 -15.77
CA GLU A 389 29.84 -6.18 -16.39
C GLU A 389 29.79 -6.49 -17.89
N GLN A 390 30.34 -5.59 -18.73
CA GLN A 390 30.36 -5.71 -20.18
C GLN A 390 31.75 -5.45 -20.75
N ASP A 391 32.12 -6.20 -21.79
CA ASP A 391 33.48 -6.23 -22.35
C ASP A 391 34.01 -4.86 -22.85
N VAL A 392 33.12 -3.93 -23.26
CA VAL A 392 33.52 -2.70 -23.96
C VAL A 392 33.69 -1.50 -23.01
N VAL A 393 32.86 -1.38 -21.98
CA VAL A 393 32.96 -0.31 -20.95
C VAL A 393 34.20 -0.50 -20.06
N ASN A 394 34.67 -1.75 -19.96
CA ASN A 394 35.77 -2.18 -19.12
C ASN A 394 37.11 -1.43 -19.36
N LYS A 395 37.43 -0.97 -20.59
CA LYS A 395 38.77 -0.35 -20.84
C LYS A 395 39.05 0.95 -20.06
N PHE A 396 38.02 1.63 -19.52
CA PHE A 396 38.20 2.89 -18.79
C PHE A 396 37.56 2.92 -17.39
N GLU A 397 36.72 1.94 -17.03
CA GLU A 397 35.97 1.91 -15.75
C GLU A 397 36.49 0.91 -14.70
N HIS A 398 37.64 0.25 -14.92
CA HIS A 398 38.27 -0.70 -13.98
C HIS A 398 38.56 -0.16 -12.56
N HIS A 399 38.18 1.08 -12.24
CA HIS A 399 38.39 1.74 -10.95
C HIS A 399 37.09 2.08 -10.20
N HIS A 400 35.90 1.69 -10.70
CA HIS A 400 34.61 2.03 -10.08
C HIS A 400 33.73 0.79 -9.86
N HIS A 401 34.13 -0.04 -8.90
CA HIS A 401 33.47 -1.31 -8.58
C HIS A 401 32.01 -1.11 -8.14
N TYR A 402 31.69 0.04 -7.53
CA TYR A 402 30.32 0.39 -7.09
C TYR A 402 29.31 0.59 -8.22
N LYS A 403 29.74 0.57 -9.49
CA LYS A 403 28.85 0.66 -10.67
C LYS A 403 28.44 -0.69 -11.24
N ILE A 404 29.09 -1.78 -10.82
CA ILE A 404 28.88 -3.10 -11.39
C ILE A 404 27.98 -3.92 -10.47
N PHE A 405 27.12 -4.76 -11.06
CA PHE A 405 26.29 -5.71 -10.31
C PHE A 405 27.13 -6.56 -9.37
N SER A 406 26.77 -6.54 -8.09
CA SER A 406 27.27 -7.49 -7.11
C SER A 406 26.79 -8.91 -7.44
N PRO A 407 27.42 -9.99 -6.90
CA PRO A 407 26.90 -11.34 -7.04
C PRO A 407 25.45 -11.50 -6.57
N LEU A 408 25.07 -10.81 -5.49
CA LEU A 408 23.69 -10.77 -4.98
C LEU A 408 22.74 -10.13 -6.00
N SER A 409 23.08 -8.96 -6.53
CA SER A 409 22.25 -8.29 -7.55
C SER A 409 22.11 -9.15 -8.81
N LYS A 410 23.17 -9.86 -9.24
CA LYS A 410 23.08 -10.80 -10.38
C LYS A 410 22.07 -11.92 -10.12
N SER A 411 22.04 -12.48 -8.91
CA SER A 411 21.08 -13.55 -8.57
C SER A 411 19.65 -13.01 -8.40
N GLU A 412 19.48 -11.84 -7.79
CA GLU A 412 18.16 -11.23 -7.56
C GLU A 412 17.46 -10.80 -8.84
N PHE A 413 18.22 -10.45 -9.88
CA PHE A 413 17.72 -10.06 -11.21
C PHE A 413 17.74 -11.22 -12.21
N TYR A 414 17.93 -12.46 -11.75
CA TYR A 414 17.78 -13.62 -12.63
C TYR A 414 16.30 -13.95 -12.81
N ILE A 415 15.86 -14.13 -14.06
CA ILE A 415 14.47 -14.42 -14.40
C ILE A 415 14.39 -15.63 -15.32
N SER A 416 13.45 -16.53 -15.05
CA SER A 416 13.24 -17.74 -15.84
C SER A 416 12.46 -17.47 -17.13
N GLN A 417 12.78 -18.24 -18.18
CA GLN A 417 12.08 -18.19 -19.46
C GLN A 417 10.57 -18.51 -19.33
N ASP A 418 10.21 -19.40 -18.41
CA ASP A 418 8.82 -19.75 -18.16
C ASP A 418 7.98 -18.55 -17.73
N VAL A 419 8.50 -17.71 -16.83
CA VAL A 419 7.79 -16.49 -16.39
C VAL A 419 7.64 -15.51 -17.55
N ILE A 420 8.71 -15.31 -18.34
CA ILE A 420 8.69 -14.43 -19.51
C ILE A 420 7.62 -14.87 -20.51
N GLN A 421 7.60 -16.16 -20.87
CA GLN A 421 6.64 -16.70 -21.82
C GLN A 421 5.20 -16.60 -21.30
N ARG A 422 4.96 -16.88 -20.02
CA ARG A 422 3.64 -16.80 -19.40
C ARG A 422 3.15 -15.37 -19.26
N PHE A 423 4.03 -14.43 -18.92
CA PHE A 423 3.71 -13.00 -18.91
C PHE A 423 3.34 -12.48 -20.30
N ASN A 424 4.16 -12.82 -21.31
CA ASN A 424 3.88 -12.44 -22.70
C ASN A 424 2.58 -13.06 -23.21
N ALA A 425 2.27 -14.30 -22.82
CA ALA A 425 0.98 -14.93 -23.12
C ALA A 425 -0.19 -14.18 -22.46
N TRP A 426 -0.03 -13.72 -21.21
CA TRP A 426 -1.05 -12.92 -20.52
C TRP A 426 -1.36 -11.60 -21.23
N ARG A 427 -0.40 -11.00 -21.95
CA ARG A 427 -0.66 -9.78 -22.74
C ARG A 427 -1.76 -9.98 -23.80
N PHE A 428 -1.99 -11.19 -24.30
CA PHE A 428 -3.12 -11.47 -25.21
C PHE A 428 -4.50 -11.31 -24.55
N THR A 429 -4.57 -11.25 -23.22
CA THR A 429 -5.81 -10.98 -22.48
C THR A 429 -6.15 -9.49 -22.41
N LEU A 430 -5.21 -8.61 -22.78
CA LEU A 430 -5.34 -7.15 -22.67
C LEU A 430 -5.99 -6.49 -23.91
N ASN A 431 -6.34 -7.28 -24.94
CA ASN A 431 -6.89 -6.79 -26.21
C ASN A 431 -6.06 -5.65 -26.83
N ILE A 432 -4.73 -5.79 -26.81
CA ILE A 432 -3.80 -4.82 -27.39
C ILE A 432 -4.03 -4.73 -28.91
N ALA A 433 -4.17 -3.51 -29.44
CA ALA A 433 -4.32 -3.28 -30.86
C ALA A 433 -3.03 -3.68 -31.63
N PRO A 434 -3.10 -4.36 -32.78
CA PRO A 434 -1.93 -4.80 -33.53
C PRO A 434 -0.95 -3.66 -33.87
N GLU A 435 -1.47 -2.47 -34.17
CA GLU A 435 -0.65 -1.29 -34.50
C GLU A 435 0.21 -0.86 -33.31
N ALA A 436 -0.35 -0.92 -32.08
CA ALA A 436 0.37 -0.59 -30.86
C ALA A 436 1.50 -1.60 -30.56
N GLU A 437 1.31 -2.86 -30.95
CA GLU A 437 2.32 -3.91 -30.77
C GLU A 437 3.52 -3.74 -31.72
N THR A 438 3.28 -3.29 -32.95
CA THR A 438 4.35 -3.00 -33.93
C THR A 438 5.15 -1.73 -33.63
N ALA A 439 4.60 -0.81 -32.83
CA ALA A 439 5.26 0.44 -32.44
C ALA A 439 6.25 0.28 -31.26
N ALA A 440 6.35 -0.92 -30.67
CA ALA A 440 7.28 -1.20 -29.58
C ALA A 440 8.74 -1.17 -30.10
N GLY A 441 9.46 -0.08 -29.81
CA GLY A 441 10.89 0.07 -30.13
C GLY A 441 11.82 -0.69 -29.17
N GLU A 442 13.13 -0.50 -29.31
CA GLU A 442 14.12 -1.02 -28.37
C GLU A 442 13.94 -0.40 -26.97
N GLY A 443 13.94 -1.24 -25.93
CA GLY A 443 13.80 -0.82 -24.53
C GLY A 443 12.39 -1.00 -23.95
N TYR A 444 12.13 -0.38 -22.79
CA TYR A 444 10.81 -0.39 -22.17
C TYR A 444 10.01 0.84 -22.64
N VAL A 445 8.99 0.61 -23.45
CA VAL A 445 8.04 1.65 -23.90
C VAL A 445 6.61 1.16 -23.61
N PRO A 446 5.90 1.74 -22.65
CA PRO A 446 4.55 1.30 -22.30
C PRO A 446 3.54 1.64 -23.42
N LEU A 447 2.56 0.77 -23.63
CA LEU A 447 1.55 0.90 -24.67
C LEU A 447 0.30 1.59 -24.12
N THR A 448 -0.30 2.52 -24.87
CA THR A 448 -1.54 3.16 -24.42
C THR A 448 -2.74 2.23 -24.64
N SER A 449 -3.55 2.03 -23.60
CA SER A 449 -4.82 1.29 -23.69
C SER A 449 -5.88 2.12 -24.43
N SER A 450 -6.93 1.46 -24.93
CA SER A 450 -8.16 2.14 -25.35
C SER A 450 -9.12 2.42 -24.18
N ALA A 451 -8.82 1.92 -22.99
CA ALA A 451 -9.71 1.93 -21.83
C ALA A 451 -9.03 2.54 -20.58
N PRO A 452 -9.80 3.15 -19.67
CA PRO A 452 -9.28 3.64 -18.39
C PRO A 452 -8.91 2.47 -17.46
N LEU A 453 -8.14 2.77 -16.41
CA LEU A 453 -7.68 1.83 -15.40
C LEU A 453 -8.79 0.88 -14.90
N GLU A 454 -9.93 1.44 -14.51
CA GLU A 454 -11.05 0.69 -13.96
C GLU A 454 -11.52 -0.41 -14.91
N ALA A 455 -11.76 -0.08 -16.18
CA ALA A 455 -12.27 -1.04 -17.16
C ALA A 455 -11.28 -2.18 -17.44
N VAL A 456 -9.98 -1.89 -17.43
CA VAL A 456 -8.94 -2.93 -17.60
C VAL A 456 -8.88 -3.83 -16.36
N VAL A 457 -8.94 -3.28 -15.14
CA VAL A 457 -9.00 -4.07 -13.89
C VAL A 457 -10.25 -4.93 -13.84
N GLU A 458 -11.41 -4.42 -14.26
CA GLU A 458 -12.65 -5.21 -14.33
C GLU A 458 -12.51 -6.40 -15.29
N ALA A 459 -11.97 -6.17 -16.49
CA ALA A 459 -11.72 -7.22 -17.47
C ALA A 459 -10.74 -8.29 -16.95
N GLN A 460 -9.66 -7.88 -16.28
CA GLN A 460 -8.68 -8.79 -15.70
C GLN A 460 -9.23 -9.55 -14.48
N THR A 461 -10.12 -8.92 -13.70
CA THR A 461 -10.87 -9.59 -12.63
C THR A 461 -11.72 -10.74 -13.21
N ALA A 462 -12.35 -10.55 -14.36
CA ALA A 462 -13.11 -11.60 -15.04
C ALA A 462 -12.23 -12.77 -15.48
N TRP A 463 -11.02 -12.51 -15.99
CA TRP A 463 -10.05 -13.56 -16.36
C TRP A 463 -9.62 -14.42 -15.16
N LEU A 464 -9.22 -13.78 -14.05
CA LEU A 464 -8.86 -14.53 -12.84
C LEU A 464 -10.08 -15.26 -12.25
N THR A 465 -11.27 -14.66 -12.31
CA THR A 465 -12.50 -15.31 -11.88
C THR A 465 -12.81 -16.54 -12.74
N ALA A 466 -12.60 -16.48 -14.05
CA ALA A 466 -12.77 -17.64 -14.94
C ALA A 466 -11.80 -18.77 -14.55
N TRP A 467 -10.55 -18.44 -14.25
CA TRP A 467 -9.58 -19.39 -13.69
C TRP A 467 -10.08 -20.00 -12.36
N ARG A 468 -10.58 -19.18 -11.43
CA ARG A 468 -11.13 -19.64 -10.14
C ARG A 468 -12.37 -20.52 -10.32
N ILE A 469 -13.22 -20.28 -11.31
CA ILE A 469 -14.35 -21.19 -11.63
C ILE A 469 -13.81 -22.57 -11.98
N GLY A 470 -12.93 -22.67 -12.98
CA GLY A 470 -12.40 -23.96 -13.43
C GLY A 470 -11.50 -24.66 -12.40
N ARG A 471 -10.79 -23.90 -11.55
CA ARG A 471 -9.90 -24.45 -10.50
C ARG A 471 -10.59 -24.66 -9.18
N TYR A 472 -11.12 -23.60 -8.56
CA TYR A 472 -11.72 -23.64 -7.23
C TYR A 472 -13.14 -24.19 -7.25
N ALA A 473 -14.06 -23.59 -8.02
CA ALA A 473 -15.46 -23.99 -7.98
C ALA A 473 -15.69 -25.43 -8.50
N ASN A 474 -14.91 -25.87 -9.48
CA ASN A 474 -14.95 -27.24 -9.99
C ASN A 474 -14.04 -28.21 -9.21
N GLY A 475 -13.30 -27.73 -8.20
CA GLY A 475 -12.43 -28.55 -7.36
C GLY A 475 -11.20 -29.14 -8.07
N SER A 476 -10.88 -28.70 -9.30
CA SER A 476 -9.73 -29.22 -10.04
C SER A 476 -8.38 -28.78 -9.46
N TYR A 477 -8.37 -27.71 -8.64
CA TYR A 477 -7.17 -27.20 -7.96
C TYR A 477 -6.44 -28.26 -7.13
N ALA A 478 -7.18 -29.17 -6.47
CA ALA A 478 -6.62 -30.18 -5.59
C ALA A 478 -5.67 -31.17 -6.29
N ARG A 479 -5.80 -31.31 -7.62
CA ARG A 479 -4.97 -32.17 -8.46
C ARG A 479 -3.80 -31.43 -9.13
N GLN A 480 -3.71 -30.11 -8.97
CA GLN A 480 -2.71 -29.31 -9.66
C GLN A 480 -1.35 -29.33 -8.95
N PRO A 481 -0.24 -29.17 -9.68
CA PRO A 481 1.10 -29.17 -9.11
C PRO A 481 1.29 -28.10 -8.04
N PHE A 482 0.80 -26.87 -8.23
CA PHE A 482 0.92 -25.82 -7.21
C PHE A 482 0.29 -26.21 -5.86
N TYR A 483 -0.92 -26.79 -5.86
CA TYR A 483 -1.58 -27.17 -4.62
C TYR A 483 -0.86 -28.34 -3.93
N GLN A 484 -0.32 -29.28 -4.70
CA GLN A 484 0.51 -30.35 -4.15
C GLN A 484 1.81 -29.81 -3.53
N ALA A 485 2.43 -28.82 -4.18
CA ALA A 485 3.64 -28.17 -3.69
C ALA A 485 3.39 -27.31 -2.44
N ALA A 486 2.20 -26.74 -2.27
CA ALA A 486 1.82 -25.96 -1.09
C ALA A 486 1.93 -26.75 0.22
N LYS A 487 1.92 -28.10 0.17
CA LYS A 487 2.12 -28.97 1.35
C LYS A 487 3.46 -28.75 2.04
N ALA A 488 4.50 -28.37 1.30
CA ALA A 488 5.80 -28.04 1.87
C ALA A 488 5.73 -26.81 2.81
N TRP A 489 4.72 -25.96 2.63
CA TRP A 489 4.44 -24.75 3.39
C TRP A 489 3.15 -24.87 4.23
N SER A 490 2.84 -26.07 4.69
CA SER A 490 1.62 -26.37 5.47
C SER A 490 1.93 -27.12 6.78
N TYR A 491 3.15 -26.97 7.29
CA TYR A 491 3.63 -27.76 8.42
C TYR A 491 3.09 -27.29 9.78
N ASP A 492 2.54 -26.07 9.87
CA ASP A 492 1.89 -25.56 11.09
C ASP A 492 0.40 -25.96 11.17
N GLU A 493 -0.09 -26.78 10.23
CA GLU A 493 -1.40 -27.43 10.35
C GLU A 493 -1.41 -28.53 11.43
N ASP A 494 -0.24 -29.09 11.77
CA ASP A 494 -0.05 -29.99 12.91
C ASP A 494 0.01 -29.17 14.21
N PRO A 495 -0.94 -29.36 15.16
CA PRO A 495 -0.97 -28.62 16.42
C PRO A 495 0.33 -28.74 17.23
N GLN A 496 1.02 -29.88 17.19
CA GLN A 496 2.28 -30.04 17.94
C GLN A 496 3.36 -29.14 17.37
N ARG A 497 3.50 -29.13 16.05
CA ARG A 497 4.49 -28.30 15.35
C ARG A 497 4.18 -26.82 15.46
N TYR A 498 2.90 -26.45 15.41
CA TYR A 498 2.44 -25.09 15.69
C TYR A 498 2.90 -24.63 17.08
N ASP A 499 2.61 -25.39 18.14
CA ASP A 499 2.98 -25.04 19.51
C ASP A 499 4.50 -25.01 19.72
N GLU A 500 5.25 -25.89 19.05
CA GLU A 500 6.72 -25.87 19.03
C GLU A 500 7.26 -24.60 18.37
N ASN A 501 6.73 -24.20 17.21
CA ASN A 501 7.17 -23.01 16.49
C ASN A 501 6.84 -21.73 17.23
N VAL A 502 5.65 -21.64 17.85
CA VAL A 502 5.27 -20.53 18.73
C VAL A 502 6.24 -20.43 19.91
N ARG A 503 6.52 -21.54 20.61
CA ARG A 503 7.49 -21.55 21.72
C ARG A 503 8.89 -21.18 21.26
N ALA A 504 9.34 -21.70 20.12
CA ALA A 504 10.65 -21.38 19.56
C ALA A 504 10.78 -19.89 19.21
N ARG A 505 9.74 -19.27 18.65
CA ARG A 505 9.69 -17.82 18.39
C ARG A 505 9.73 -17.03 19.70
N GLN A 506 8.94 -17.41 20.70
CA GLN A 506 8.95 -16.76 22.01
C GLN A 506 10.33 -16.83 22.67
N GLU A 507 11.02 -17.97 22.58
CA GLU A 507 12.36 -18.14 23.12
C GLU A 507 13.39 -17.27 22.39
N ARG A 508 13.32 -17.16 21.06
CA ARG A 508 14.17 -16.23 20.30
C ARG A 508 13.92 -14.77 20.69
N GLN A 509 12.65 -14.37 20.83
CA GLN A 509 12.29 -13.03 21.29
C GLN A 509 12.85 -12.74 22.70
N ARG A 510 12.71 -13.69 23.65
CA ARG A 510 13.28 -13.55 25.01
C ARG A 510 14.79 -13.37 24.99
N LYS A 511 15.51 -14.10 24.12
CA LYS A 511 16.96 -13.94 23.95
C LYS A 511 17.33 -12.54 23.43
N ILE A 512 16.54 -11.99 22.52
CA ILE A 512 16.72 -10.62 22.02
C ILE A 512 16.49 -9.62 23.16
N GLU A 513 15.42 -9.78 23.94
CA GLU A 513 15.12 -8.93 25.09
C GLU A 513 16.24 -8.95 26.14
N LEU A 514 16.78 -10.13 26.47
CA LEU A 514 17.93 -10.26 27.37
C LEU A 514 19.17 -9.56 26.83
N ARG A 515 19.46 -9.67 25.52
CA ARG A 515 20.58 -8.95 24.90
C ARG A 515 20.38 -7.43 24.91
N ARG A 516 19.15 -6.97 24.69
CA ARG A 516 18.79 -5.54 24.82
C ARG A 516 19.00 -5.03 26.23
N LEU A 517 18.69 -5.82 27.26
CA LEU A 517 18.97 -5.47 28.66
C LEU A 517 20.49 -5.39 28.93
N ASN A 518 21.29 -6.18 28.23
CA ASN A 518 22.75 -6.21 28.34
C ASN A 518 23.50 -5.18 27.46
N GLY A 519 22.79 -4.18 26.93
CA GLY A 519 23.40 -3.05 26.20
C GLY A 519 23.23 -3.07 24.68
N GLU A 520 22.73 -4.17 24.09
CA GLU A 520 22.46 -4.25 22.64
C GLU A 520 21.08 -3.67 22.30
N HIS A 521 20.84 -2.41 22.67
CA HIS A 521 19.50 -1.79 22.68
C HIS A 521 18.81 -1.69 21.31
N GLN A 522 19.56 -1.72 20.21
CA GLN A 522 19.06 -1.55 18.84
C GLN A 522 18.76 -2.88 18.12
N LEU A 523 18.93 -4.04 18.78
CA LEU A 523 18.63 -5.33 18.14
C LEU A 523 17.15 -5.40 17.72
N PRO A 524 16.83 -5.73 16.46
CA PRO A 524 15.45 -5.88 16.01
C PRO A 524 14.81 -7.14 16.61
N GLY A 525 13.50 -7.09 16.83
CA GLY A 525 12.70 -8.20 17.35
C GLY A 525 12.45 -9.29 16.32
N GLU A 526 11.83 -10.39 16.76
CA GLU A 526 11.37 -11.44 15.87
C GLU A 526 10.05 -11.06 15.18
N PRO A 527 9.85 -11.46 13.91
CA PRO A 527 8.57 -11.34 13.23
C PRO A 527 7.41 -11.87 14.06
N ILE A 528 6.25 -11.29 13.80
CA ILE A 528 4.98 -11.81 14.29
C ILE A 528 4.83 -13.21 13.71
N PHE A 529 4.41 -14.16 14.54
CA PHE A 529 4.31 -15.54 14.11
C PHE A 529 3.16 -15.66 13.10
N ASP A 530 3.52 -15.98 11.86
CA ASP A 530 2.59 -16.30 10.80
C ASP A 530 2.71 -17.80 10.45
N PRO A 531 1.70 -18.62 10.77
CA PRO A 531 1.77 -20.06 10.61
C PRO A 531 1.73 -20.48 9.13
N ALA A 532 2.60 -21.40 8.76
CA ALA A 532 2.63 -22.01 7.44
C ALA A 532 1.44 -22.98 7.28
N MET A 533 0.35 -22.51 6.69
CA MET A 533 -0.91 -23.23 6.51
C MET A 533 -1.44 -23.12 5.07
N ASN A 534 -0.54 -23.09 4.09
CA ASN A 534 -0.89 -22.75 2.70
C ASN A 534 -1.93 -23.67 2.08
N CYS A 535 -1.92 -24.98 2.37
CA CYS A 535 -2.93 -25.91 1.86
C CYS A 535 -4.30 -25.62 2.43
N ARG A 536 -4.43 -25.53 3.76
CA ARG A 536 -5.68 -25.17 4.43
C ARG A 536 -6.20 -23.82 3.93
N GLN A 537 -5.34 -22.81 3.89
CA GLN A 537 -5.71 -21.48 3.40
C GLN A 537 -6.23 -21.52 1.96
N LEU A 538 -5.50 -22.14 1.03
CA LEU A 538 -5.95 -22.26 -0.36
C LEU A 538 -7.25 -23.09 -0.49
N ALA A 539 -7.40 -24.15 0.30
CA ALA A 539 -8.60 -24.99 0.28
C ALA A 539 -9.83 -24.24 0.80
N GLU A 540 -9.70 -23.53 1.91
CA GLU A 540 -10.76 -22.67 2.46
C GLU A 540 -11.10 -21.55 1.47
N ALA A 541 -10.10 -20.97 0.81
CA ALA A 541 -10.30 -19.93 -0.22
C ALA A 541 -11.07 -20.48 -1.42
N ALA A 542 -10.73 -21.69 -1.87
CA ALA A 542 -11.43 -22.37 -2.93
C ALA A 542 -12.88 -22.70 -2.55
N GLN A 543 -13.10 -23.15 -1.31
CA GLN A 543 -14.43 -23.41 -0.78
C GLN A 543 -15.28 -22.13 -0.73
N GLU A 544 -14.76 -21.05 -0.15
CA GLU A 544 -15.44 -19.74 -0.10
C GLU A 544 -15.81 -19.24 -1.49
N PHE A 545 -14.87 -19.33 -2.45
CA PHE A 545 -15.14 -18.97 -3.83
C PHE A 545 -16.26 -19.82 -4.43
N ALA A 546 -16.22 -21.14 -4.22
CA ALA A 546 -17.22 -22.07 -4.74
C ALA A 546 -18.61 -21.80 -4.14
N GLU A 547 -18.68 -21.50 -2.84
CA GLU A 547 -19.91 -21.12 -2.15
C GLU A 547 -20.45 -19.80 -2.71
N ASP A 548 -19.63 -18.74 -2.80
CA ASP A 548 -20.04 -17.44 -3.35
C ASP A 548 -20.50 -17.58 -4.82
N TYR A 549 -19.80 -18.39 -5.64
CA TYR A 549 -20.16 -18.64 -7.04
C TYR A 549 -21.48 -19.42 -7.21
N ARG A 550 -21.75 -20.41 -6.36
CA ARG A 550 -22.98 -21.21 -6.39
C ARG A 550 -24.16 -20.49 -5.72
N SER A 551 -23.87 -19.59 -4.79
CA SER A 551 -24.86 -18.73 -4.13
C SER A 551 -25.43 -17.68 -5.10
N GLY A 552 -26.60 -17.13 -4.78
CA GLY A 552 -27.19 -16.04 -5.56
C GLY A 552 -26.55 -14.68 -5.22
N ALA A 553 -26.68 -13.69 -6.12
CA ALA A 553 -26.14 -12.34 -5.95
C ALA A 553 -26.55 -11.61 -4.65
N LEU A 554 -27.63 -12.07 -4.00
CA LEU A 554 -28.16 -11.52 -2.74
C LEU A 554 -27.61 -12.21 -1.47
N THR A 555 -26.76 -13.25 -1.61
CA THR A 555 -26.26 -14.08 -0.51
C THR A 555 -24.73 -14.17 -0.42
N VAL A 556 -24.02 -13.53 -1.35
CA VAL A 556 -22.54 -13.48 -1.41
C VAL A 556 -21.99 -12.89 -0.12
N GLY A 557 -21.09 -13.60 0.56
CA GLY A 557 -20.54 -13.20 1.87
C GLY A 557 -21.47 -13.36 3.08
N LEU A 558 -22.77 -13.62 2.89
CA LEU A 558 -23.76 -13.74 3.98
C LEU A 558 -23.92 -15.17 4.53
N ALA A 559 -23.52 -16.19 3.75
CA ALA A 559 -23.63 -17.60 4.15
C ALA A 559 -22.50 -18.07 5.11
N ARG A 560 -21.53 -17.21 5.42
CA ARG A 560 -20.34 -17.57 6.20
C ARG A 560 -20.70 -17.74 7.68
N LYS A 561 -20.43 -18.92 8.24
CA LYS A 561 -20.51 -19.19 9.69
C LYS A 561 -19.24 -18.65 10.37
N SER A 562 -19.38 -17.69 11.29
CA SER A 562 -18.25 -17.21 12.11
C SER A 562 -18.10 -18.10 13.35
N HIS A 563 -16.85 -18.42 13.69
CA HIS A 563 -16.49 -19.17 14.90
C HIS A 563 -15.52 -18.40 15.84
N SER A 564 -15.22 -17.11 15.59
CA SER A 564 -14.18 -16.37 16.33
C SER A 564 -14.71 -15.15 17.10
N ILE A 565 -14.44 -15.12 18.41
CA ILE A 565 -14.75 -14.01 19.34
C ILE A 565 -13.81 -12.82 19.12
N ALA A 566 -12.60 -13.02 18.57
CA ALA A 566 -11.65 -11.93 18.27
C ALA A 566 -12.19 -10.98 17.19
N GLN A 567 -13.05 -11.50 16.30
CA GLN A 567 -13.73 -10.76 15.24
C GLN A 567 -14.70 -9.69 15.79
N LEU A 568 -15.22 -9.88 17.01
CA LEU A 568 -16.06 -8.91 17.72
C LEU A 568 -15.25 -7.75 18.32
N TRP A 569 -13.98 -7.99 18.68
CA TRP A 569 -13.15 -6.98 19.36
C TRP A 569 -12.73 -5.82 18.45
N LEU A 570 -12.47 -6.09 17.17
CA LEU A 570 -12.13 -5.04 16.20
C LEU A 570 -13.31 -4.11 15.89
N ASP A 571 -14.53 -4.64 15.91
CA ASP A 571 -15.75 -3.87 15.69
C ASP A 571 -16.22 -3.13 16.97
N ASP A 572 -15.82 -3.56 18.17
CA ASP A 572 -16.32 -3.04 19.46
C ASP A 572 -15.38 -2.04 20.17
N VAL A 573 -14.08 -1.96 19.80
CA VAL A 573 -13.15 -0.94 20.32
C VAL A 573 -13.48 0.47 19.77
N ALA A 574 -14.23 0.55 18.68
CA ALA A 574 -14.74 1.81 18.13
C ALA A 574 -16.08 2.21 18.79
N GLY A 575 -16.05 2.62 20.07
CA GLY A 575 -17.22 3.07 20.84
C GLY A 575 -17.94 4.35 20.34
N LYS A 576 -17.93 4.67 19.04
CA LYS A 576 -18.53 5.88 18.43
C LYS A 576 -18.84 5.64 16.93
N ALA A 577 -19.89 4.89 16.60
CA ALA A 577 -19.94 4.26 15.28
C ALA A 577 -20.56 5.13 14.15
N VAL A 578 -19.71 5.83 13.39
CA VAL A 578 -20.01 6.27 12.01
C VAL A 578 -19.11 5.46 11.07
N TYR A 579 -19.70 4.68 10.18
CA TYR A 579 -19.05 3.80 9.22
C TYR A 579 -19.10 4.42 7.82
N VAL A 580 -18.08 4.20 6.99
CA VAL A 580 -18.17 4.45 5.54
C VAL A 580 -18.44 3.10 4.90
N ILE A 581 -19.57 2.93 4.23
CA ILE A 581 -19.92 1.66 3.57
C ILE A 581 -19.95 1.90 2.06
N ASN A 582 -19.32 1.00 1.31
CA ASN A 582 -19.49 0.95 -0.14
C ASN A 582 -20.95 0.59 -0.46
N VAL A 583 -21.61 1.44 -1.22
CA VAL A 583 -23.05 1.34 -1.53
C VAL A 583 -23.31 1.06 -3.01
N ASP A 584 -22.26 0.79 -3.78
CA ASP A 584 -22.43 0.25 -5.13
C ASP A 584 -23.30 -1.01 -5.08
N ASP A 585 -24.01 -1.26 -6.18
CA ASP A 585 -24.84 -2.44 -6.34
C ASP A 585 -23.95 -3.68 -6.39
N GLU A 586 -23.64 -4.23 -5.21
CA GLU A 586 -22.84 -5.44 -5.03
C GLU A 586 -23.41 -6.61 -5.83
N ALA A 587 -24.74 -6.66 -5.99
CA ALA A 587 -25.38 -7.66 -6.82
C ALA A 587 -25.10 -7.43 -8.31
N ALA A 588 -25.07 -6.17 -8.77
CA ALA A 588 -24.68 -5.86 -10.14
C ALA A 588 -23.19 -6.14 -10.42
N GLU A 589 -22.28 -5.82 -9.49
CA GLU A 589 -20.86 -6.22 -9.62
C GLU A 589 -20.72 -7.74 -9.71
N TYR A 590 -21.37 -8.47 -8.80
CA TYR A 590 -21.38 -9.93 -8.83
C TYR A 590 -21.85 -10.47 -10.18
N GLN A 591 -22.99 -9.97 -10.68
CA GLN A 591 -23.56 -10.43 -11.95
C GLN A 591 -22.65 -10.11 -13.14
N ARG A 592 -22.04 -8.92 -13.17
CA ARG A 592 -21.07 -8.54 -14.22
C ARG A 592 -19.86 -9.45 -14.20
N ILE A 593 -19.21 -9.60 -13.03
CA ILE A 593 -18.04 -10.46 -12.86
C ILE A 593 -18.36 -11.90 -13.27
N LYS A 594 -19.47 -12.45 -12.76
CA LYS A 594 -19.89 -13.82 -13.07
C LYS A 594 -20.16 -14.01 -14.56
N THR A 595 -20.93 -13.13 -15.18
CA THR A 595 -21.28 -13.23 -16.60
C THR A 595 -20.05 -13.16 -17.50
N GLN A 596 -19.15 -12.22 -17.24
CA GLN A 596 -17.91 -12.08 -18.01
C GLN A 596 -16.96 -13.25 -17.76
N ALA A 597 -16.82 -13.72 -16.52
CA ALA A 597 -15.97 -14.86 -16.22
C ALA A 597 -16.48 -16.16 -16.88
N THR A 598 -17.79 -16.40 -16.87
CA THR A 598 -18.40 -17.56 -17.54
C THR A 598 -18.15 -17.54 -19.04
N SER A 599 -18.18 -16.37 -19.71
CA SER A 599 -17.90 -16.29 -21.14
C SER A 599 -16.43 -16.57 -21.50
N LEU A 600 -15.51 -16.40 -20.54
CA LEU A 600 -14.08 -16.66 -20.71
C LEU A 600 -13.67 -18.09 -20.35
N LEU A 601 -14.54 -18.88 -19.72
CA LEU A 601 -14.19 -20.20 -19.18
C LEU A 601 -13.62 -21.13 -20.26
N ASN A 602 -14.29 -21.20 -21.42
CA ASN A 602 -13.88 -22.04 -22.56
C ASN A 602 -12.59 -21.55 -23.25
N ARG A 603 -12.09 -20.37 -22.89
CA ARG A 603 -10.77 -19.90 -23.33
C ARG A 603 -9.64 -20.47 -22.48
N LEU A 604 -9.90 -20.84 -21.22
CA LEU A 604 -8.87 -21.36 -20.30
C LEU A 604 -8.97 -22.88 -20.13
N PHE A 605 -10.18 -23.42 -20.12
CA PHE A 605 -10.44 -24.83 -19.89
C PHE A 605 -11.23 -25.46 -21.04
N ALA A 606 -10.86 -26.69 -21.40
CA ALA A 606 -11.56 -27.46 -22.41
C ALA A 606 -12.81 -28.15 -21.87
N ASP A 607 -12.86 -28.40 -20.56
CA ASP A 607 -13.95 -29.10 -19.88
C ASP A 607 -13.98 -28.79 -18.37
N ASP A 608 -15.06 -29.22 -17.71
CA ASP A 608 -15.27 -29.01 -16.27
C ASP A 608 -14.30 -29.80 -15.38
N THR A 609 -13.51 -30.73 -15.93
CA THR A 609 -12.50 -31.46 -15.16
C THR A 609 -11.29 -30.58 -14.83
N GLY A 610 -11.20 -29.41 -15.45
CA GLY A 610 -10.09 -28.47 -15.33
C GLY A 610 -8.96 -28.76 -16.31
N ARG A 611 -9.22 -29.53 -17.38
CA ARG A 611 -8.25 -29.71 -18.46
C ARG A 611 -8.03 -28.37 -19.16
N LYS A 612 -6.77 -27.96 -19.33
CA LYS A 612 -6.41 -26.74 -20.08
C LYS A 612 -6.83 -26.89 -21.54
N VAL A 613 -7.13 -25.77 -22.20
CA VAL A 613 -7.30 -25.75 -23.66
C VAL A 613 -6.01 -26.15 -24.38
N ASP A 614 -6.15 -26.62 -25.62
CA ASP A 614 -5.03 -27.01 -26.46
C ASP A 614 -4.33 -25.80 -27.15
N ASP A 615 -4.92 -24.59 -27.03
CA ASP A 615 -4.31 -23.34 -27.47
C ASP A 615 -3.09 -22.99 -26.59
N ASN A 616 -1.91 -22.90 -27.22
CA ASN A 616 -0.64 -22.73 -26.49
C ASN A 616 -0.58 -21.44 -25.66
N GLU A 617 -1.11 -20.32 -26.17
CA GLU A 617 -1.05 -19.05 -25.44
C GLU A 617 -2.01 -19.06 -24.25
N MET A 618 -3.26 -19.47 -24.44
CA MET A 618 -4.22 -19.56 -23.35
C MET A 618 -3.86 -20.64 -22.32
N ALA A 619 -3.21 -21.74 -22.74
CA ALA A 619 -2.66 -22.73 -21.82
C ALA A 619 -1.55 -22.13 -20.95
N ARG A 620 -0.70 -21.24 -21.51
CA ARG A 620 0.30 -20.47 -20.76
C ARG A 620 -0.33 -19.44 -19.83
N VAL A 621 -1.41 -18.77 -20.24
CA VAL A 621 -2.20 -17.88 -19.36
C VAL A 621 -2.75 -18.67 -18.17
N CYS A 622 -3.34 -19.83 -18.41
CA CYS A 622 -3.79 -20.72 -17.35
C CYS A 622 -2.62 -21.17 -16.44
N ALA A 623 -1.45 -21.47 -17.02
CA ALA A 623 -0.24 -21.79 -16.26
C ALA A 623 0.31 -20.61 -15.43
N LEU A 624 0.18 -19.37 -15.90
CA LEU A 624 0.51 -18.17 -15.12
C LEU A 624 -0.33 -18.09 -13.84
N PHE A 625 -1.65 -18.27 -13.98
CA PHE A 625 -2.55 -18.32 -12.82
C PHE A 625 -2.25 -19.52 -11.90
N ASP A 626 -1.93 -20.68 -12.47
CA ASP A 626 -1.61 -21.89 -11.71
C ASP A 626 -0.31 -21.76 -10.92
N GLU A 627 0.76 -21.18 -11.46
CA GLU A 627 2.10 -21.33 -10.89
C GLU A 627 2.80 -20.01 -10.53
N GLN A 628 2.26 -18.84 -10.91
CA GLN A 628 2.88 -17.53 -10.64
C GLN A 628 2.00 -16.59 -9.81
N ILE A 629 0.70 -16.54 -10.10
CA ILE A 629 -0.20 -15.59 -9.42
C ILE A 629 -0.62 -16.17 -8.06
N HIS A 630 -0.33 -15.41 -7.01
CA HIS A 630 -0.73 -15.73 -5.65
C HIS A 630 -2.19 -15.33 -5.39
N ASP A 631 -2.78 -15.91 -4.36
CA ASP A 631 -4.10 -15.54 -3.84
C ASP A 631 -3.94 -14.81 -2.51
N SER A 632 -3.82 -13.48 -2.56
CA SER A 632 -3.62 -12.66 -1.38
C SER A 632 -4.79 -12.71 -0.38
N ARG A 633 -5.99 -13.09 -0.84
CA ARG A 633 -7.17 -13.29 0.02
C ARG A 633 -7.11 -14.59 0.82
N ALA A 634 -6.39 -15.61 0.35
CA ALA A 634 -6.23 -16.85 1.10
C ALA A 634 -5.39 -16.65 2.37
N TRP A 635 -4.44 -15.70 2.31
CA TRP A 635 -3.41 -15.48 3.32
C TRP A 635 -3.70 -14.35 4.33
N PHE A 636 -4.19 -13.19 3.88
CA PHE A 636 -4.08 -11.94 4.66
C PHE A 636 -4.64 -11.99 6.10
N MET A 637 -3.75 -11.81 7.08
CA MET A 637 -4.03 -11.73 8.54
C MET A 637 -4.91 -12.87 9.08
N HIS A 638 -4.94 -14.03 8.40
CA HIS A 638 -5.79 -15.15 8.79
C HIS A 638 -5.49 -15.65 10.21
N SER A 639 -4.22 -15.70 10.57
CA SER A 639 -3.70 -16.09 11.89
C SER A 639 -3.94 -15.02 12.96
N THR A 640 -3.69 -13.75 12.65
CA THR A 640 -3.87 -12.62 13.57
C THR A 640 -5.35 -12.30 13.86
N LEU A 641 -6.24 -12.45 12.87
CA LEU A 641 -7.68 -12.13 13.00
C LEU A 641 -8.54 -13.34 13.37
N GLY A 642 -7.99 -14.55 13.26
CA GLY A 642 -8.72 -15.80 13.45
C GLY A 642 -9.89 -16.03 12.47
N ALA A 643 -10.02 -15.19 11.43
CA ALA A 643 -11.02 -15.25 10.37
C ALA A 643 -10.66 -14.31 9.20
N ARG A 644 -11.18 -14.59 8.00
CA ARG A 644 -11.08 -13.71 6.82
C ARG A 644 -12.07 -12.54 6.88
N GLU A 645 -11.78 -11.46 6.15
CA GLU A 645 -12.59 -10.22 6.08
C GLU A 645 -14.11 -10.51 5.91
N MET A 646 -14.93 -10.18 6.93
CA MET A 646 -16.38 -10.51 6.97
C MET A 646 -17.18 -9.93 5.80
N TRP A 647 -16.82 -8.73 5.34
CA TRP A 647 -17.59 -7.93 4.39
C TRP A 647 -17.04 -7.99 2.96
N SER A 648 -16.09 -8.90 2.70
CA SER A 648 -15.28 -8.94 1.50
C SER A 648 -15.47 -10.25 0.74
N GLY A 649 -15.43 -10.26 -0.60
CA GLY A 649 -15.59 -11.48 -1.40
C GLY A 649 -14.83 -11.42 -2.72
N TYR A 650 -14.64 -12.57 -3.36
CA TYR A 650 -13.99 -12.65 -4.68
C TYR A 650 -14.79 -11.97 -5.81
N PHE A 651 -16.08 -11.74 -5.60
CA PHE A 651 -16.98 -11.11 -6.57
C PHE A 651 -17.17 -9.62 -6.29
N ARG A 652 -16.07 -8.92 -6.03
CA ARG A 652 -16.01 -7.46 -5.89
C ARG A 652 -14.82 -6.92 -6.66
N TYR A 653 -14.99 -5.79 -7.33
CA TYR A 653 -13.85 -5.10 -7.94
C TYR A 653 -12.98 -4.42 -6.87
N ARG A 654 -11.71 -4.17 -7.18
CA ARG A 654 -10.83 -3.39 -6.33
C ARG A 654 -11.36 -1.95 -6.18
N MET A 655 -11.24 -1.40 -4.98
CA MET A 655 -11.46 0.03 -4.77
C MET A 655 -10.23 0.82 -5.28
N ILE A 656 -10.48 1.87 -6.05
CA ILE A 656 -9.46 2.70 -6.70
C ILE A 656 -9.78 4.17 -6.42
N TYR A 657 -8.83 4.87 -5.82
CA TYR A 657 -8.85 6.31 -5.60
C TYR A 657 -8.08 7.03 -6.71
N SER A 658 -8.62 8.14 -7.21
CA SER A 658 -7.99 9.04 -8.18
C SER A 658 -8.11 10.47 -7.64
N GLY A 659 -7.08 10.91 -6.92
CA GLY A 659 -7.19 12.07 -6.04
C GLY A 659 -8.30 11.85 -5.01
N ASP A 660 -9.25 12.79 -4.96
CA ASP A 660 -10.33 12.78 -3.97
C ASP A 660 -11.55 11.97 -4.41
N ARG A 661 -11.43 11.22 -5.52
CA ARG A 661 -12.53 10.48 -6.11
C ARG A 661 -12.30 8.98 -6.04
N ALA A 662 -13.28 8.23 -5.55
CA ALA A 662 -13.30 6.78 -5.64
C ALA A 662 -14.03 6.30 -6.91
N ASN A 663 -13.59 5.18 -7.49
CA ASN A 663 -14.31 4.52 -8.59
C ASN A 663 -15.70 4.02 -8.15
N LYS A 664 -15.84 3.70 -6.86
CA LYS A 664 -17.07 3.18 -6.25
C LYS A 664 -17.79 4.23 -5.43
N ALA A 665 -19.12 4.20 -5.43
CA ALA A 665 -19.91 5.11 -4.58
C ALA A 665 -19.89 4.64 -3.12
N MET A 666 -19.73 5.60 -2.21
CA MET A 666 -19.64 5.37 -0.77
C MET A 666 -20.69 6.22 -0.03
N THR A 667 -21.14 5.74 1.12
CA THR A 667 -22.11 6.41 1.99
C THR A 667 -21.61 6.34 3.44
N LEU A 668 -21.88 7.40 4.20
CA LEU A 668 -21.75 7.37 5.65
C LEU A 668 -22.96 6.66 6.27
N PHE A 669 -22.70 5.71 7.14
CA PHE A 669 -23.66 4.93 7.90
C PHE A 669 -23.47 5.21 9.39
N ASP A 670 -24.50 5.76 10.02
CA ASP A 670 -24.49 6.06 11.45
C ASP A 670 -25.50 5.18 12.20
N ILE A 671 -25.08 4.59 13.32
CA ILE A 671 -25.96 3.84 14.23
C ILE A 671 -26.27 4.73 15.44
N GLY A 672 -27.49 5.28 15.47
CA GLY A 672 -28.03 6.03 16.60
C GLY A 672 -28.86 5.16 17.54
N LYS A 673 -28.60 5.24 18.85
CA LYS A 673 -29.46 4.64 19.91
C LYS A 673 -30.46 5.67 20.42
N GLN A 674 -31.70 5.25 20.71
CA GLN A 674 -32.61 5.99 21.59
C GLN A 674 -32.73 5.27 22.94
N GLY A 675 -32.43 5.96 24.05
CA GLY A 675 -32.70 5.50 25.42
C GLY A 675 -31.51 5.58 26.39
N LEU A 676 -31.72 6.18 27.57
CA LEU A 676 -30.83 6.10 28.73
C LEU A 676 -30.80 4.64 29.21
N ASN A 677 -29.79 3.86 28.82
CA ASN A 677 -29.21 2.75 29.60
C ASN A 677 -28.14 2.03 28.76
N LEU A 678 -26.90 2.53 28.78
CA LEU A 678 -25.72 1.67 28.85
C LEU A 678 -24.48 2.47 29.28
N VAL A 679 -24.25 2.54 30.60
CA VAL A 679 -22.93 2.80 31.17
C VAL A 679 -22.22 1.46 31.30
N THR A 680 -21.56 0.99 30.24
CA THR A 680 -20.60 -0.12 30.31
C THR A 680 -19.68 -0.07 29.08
N GLY A 681 -18.83 0.95 29.04
CA GLY A 681 -17.70 1.02 28.11
C GLY A 681 -16.41 1.55 28.75
N LEU A 682 -16.43 1.83 30.06
CA LEU A 682 -15.30 2.43 30.79
C LEU A 682 -14.81 1.60 31.98
N PHE A 683 -15.37 0.41 32.23
CA PHE A 683 -14.97 -0.46 33.36
C PHE A 683 -14.26 -1.77 32.96
N LEU A 684 -13.98 -2.00 31.67
CA LEU A 684 -13.29 -3.21 31.20
C LEU A 684 -11.79 -3.04 30.94
N PHE A 685 -11.21 -1.88 31.27
CA PHE A 685 -9.77 -1.61 31.08
C PHE A 685 -8.92 -1.64 32.36
N ASN A 686 -9.45 -2.12 33.49
CA ASN A 686 -8.69 -2.19 34.74
C ASN A 686 -8.63 -3.58 35.39
N LEU A 687 -8.84 -4.65 34.62
CA LEU A 687 -8.76 -6.03 35.10
C LEU A 687 -8.02 -6.97 34.12
N THR A 688 -6.90 -6.52 33.56
CA THR A 688 -5.84 -7.41 33.03
C THR A 688 -4.43 -6.83 33.20
N ALA A 689 -4.28 -5.77 34.00
CA ALA A 689 -2.97 -5.24 34.41
C ALA A 689 -2.76 -5.53 35.90
N ASN A 690 -2.58 -6.81 36.25
CA ASN A 690 -1.81 -7.29 37.40
C ASN A 690 -2.01 -8.81 37.54
N ASP A 691 -1.28 -9.59 36.74
CA ASP A 691 -0.89 -10.94 37.16
C ASP A 691 0.39 -10.83 37.99
N HIS A 692 0.23 -10.33 39.22
CA HIS A 692 1.18 -10.58 40.28
C HIS A 692 0.40 -10.90 41.56
N ALA A 693 0.68 -12.10 42.07
CA ALA A 693 0.38 -12.62 43.41
C ALA A 693 -1.03 -13.15 43.68
N THR A 694 -1.10 -14.49 43.73
CA THR A 694 -1.66 -15.24 44.86
C THR A 694 -1.87 -14.40 46.13
N ALA A 695 -3.12 -14.11 46.50
CA ALA A 695 -3.65 -14.15 47.86
C ALA A 695 -5.12 -13.70 47.90
N ALA A 696 -5.92 -14.40 48.71
CA ALA A 696 -7.28 -14.11 49.16
C ALA A 696 -8.42 -14.85 48.43
N GLN A 697 -8.46 -16.15 48.71
CA GLN A 697 -9.71 -16.80 49.11
C GLN A 697 -10.37 -16.01 50.27
N GLU A 698 -11.71 -16.12 50.35
CA GLU A 698 -12.61 -15.66 51.43
C GLU A 698 -13.22 -14.24 51.31
N LYS A 699 -14.40 -14.14 50.68
CA LYS A 699 -15.68 -13.85 51.38
C LYS A 699 -16.88 -13.73 50.42
N ALA A 700 -17.76 -14.73 50.55
CA ALA A 700 -19.20 -14.83 50.25
C ALA A 700 -19.96 -13.68 49.52
N VAL A 701 -20.46 -13.98 48.30
CA VAL A 701 -21.81 -13.63 47.81
C VAL A 701 -22.26 -14.73 46.82
N PRO A 702 -23.49 -15.30 46.90
CA PRO A 702 -23.94 -16.34 45.98
C PRO A 702 -24.50 -15.71 44.70
N VAL A 703 -23.84 -15.92 43.56
CA VAL A 703 -24.37 -15.54 42.24
C VAL A 703 -24.97 -16.77 41.57
N GLY A 704 -26.29 -16.72 41.35
CA GLY A 704 -27.04 -17.70 40.60
C GLY A 704 -26.60 -17.77 39.13
N ASN A 705 -26.74 -18.96 38.57
CA ASN A 705 -26.42 -19.33 37.18
C ASN A 705 -26.92 -18.31 36.14
N THR A 706 -26.00 -17.57 35.52
CA THR A 706 -25.91 -17.30 34.06
C THR A 706 -24.66 -16.47 33.81
N SER A 707 -23.65 -17.07 33.17
CA SER A 707 -22.35 -16.42 32.94
C SER A 707 -22.48 -15.18 32.03
N PRO A 708 -21.90 -14.01 32.40
CA PRO A 708 -22.01 -12.75 31.65
C PRO A 708 -21.55 -12.83 30.19
N VAL A 709 -20.66 -13.77 29.87
CA VAL A 709 -20.13 -14.03 28.51
C VAL A 709 -21.24 -14.41 27.51
N ARG A 710 -22.29 -15.13 27.95
CA ARG A 710 -23.40 -15.52 27.06
C ARG A 710 -24.31 -14.37 26.64
N ARG A 711 -24.46 -13.33 27.47
CA ARG A 711 -25.31 -12.17 27.13
C ARG A 711 -24.65 -11.25 26.11
N VAL A 712 -23.34 -11.09 26.19
CA VAL A 712 -22.57 -10.26 25.23
C VAL A 712 -22.66 -10.86 23.82
N ASN A 713 -22.49 -12.18 23.68
CA ASN A 713 -22.58 -12.86 22.39
C ASN A 713 -23.96 -12.68 21.72
N ASN A 714 -25.05 -12.74 22.49
CA ASN A 714 -26.42 -12.62 21.95
C ASN A 714 -26.74 -11.20 21.44
N VAL A 715 -26.20 -10.15 22.08
CA VAL A 715 -26.42 -8.75 21.66
C VAL A 715 -25.71 -8.48 20.33
N SER A 716 -24.48 -8.96 20.18
CA SER A 716 -23.72 -8.76 18.95
C SER A 716 -24.27 -9.53 17.76
N GLU A 717 -24.73 -10.77 17.95
CA GLU A 717 -25.43 -11.52 16.90
C GLU A 717 -26.72 -10.82 16.44
N SER A 718 -27.47 -10.21 17.36
CA SER A 718 -28.71 -9.48 17.02
C SER A 718 -28.45 -8.23 16.18
N ILE A 719 -27.36 -7.49 16.44
CA ILE A 719 -26.94 -6.32 15.65
C ILE A 719 -26.48 -6.75 14.26
N ILE A 720 -25.67 -7.82 14.16
CA ILE A 720 -25.23 -8.38 12.88
C ILE A 720 -26.46 -8.83 12.06
N GLN A 721 -27.42 -9.50 12.68
CA GLN A 721 -28.65 -9.93 12.01
C GLN A 721 -29.48 -8.73 11.52
N ALA A 722 -29.63 -7.67 12.32
CA ALA A 722 -30.34 -6.46 11.94
C ALA A 722 -29.67 -5.72 10.76
N VAL A 723 -28.33 -5.60 10.77
CA VAL A 723 -27.56 -5.01 9.67
C VAL A 723 -27.68 -5.87 8.41
N ARG A 724 -27.57 -7.21 8.53
CA ARG A 724 -27.78 -8.14 7.41
C ARG A 724 -29.17 -8.00 6.80
N GLU A 725 -30.21 -7.93 7.62
CA GLU A 725 -31.58 -7.74 7.13
C GLU A 725 -31.79 -6.37 6.47
N ALA A 726 -31.17 -5.31 7.00
CA ALA A 726 -31.19 -3.98 6.40
C ALA A 726 -30.58 -3.98 4.99
N ILE A 727 -29.39 -4.59 4.86
CA ILE A 727 -28.67 -4.74 3.59
C ILE A 727 -29.52 -5.57 2.62
N ILE A 728 -30.02 -6.74 3.03
CA ILE A 728 -30.84 -7.61 2.17
C ILE A 728 -32.12 -6.91 1.70
N ARG A 729 -32.85 -6.23 2.59
CA ARG A 729 -34.08 -5.50 2.23
C ARG A 729 -33.80 -4.37 1.24
N ARG A 730 -32.70 -3.64 1.43
CA ARG A 730 -32.24 -2.60 0.50
C ARG A 730 -31.81 -3.19 -0.84
N SER A 731 -30.98 -4.24 -0.86
CA SER A 731 -30.56 -4.91 -2.09
C SER A 731 -31.76 -5.46 -2.85
N ARG A 732 -32.78 -6.00 -2.18
CA ARG A 732 -34.06 -6.39 -2.81
C ARG A 732 -34.84 -5.21 -3.37
N LYS A 733 -34.78 -4.04 -2.75
CA LYS A 733 -35.40 -2.82 -3.27
C LYS A 733 -34.67 -2.34 -4.52
N LEU A 734 -33.33 -2.21 -4.45
CA LEU A 734 -32.48 -1.86 -5.58
C LEU A 734 -32.67 -2.83 -6.76
N LEU A 735 -32.63 -4.14 -6.51
CA LEU A 735 -32.83 -5.15 -7.56
C LEU A 735 -34.22 -5.04 -8.21
N ARG A 736 -35.27 -4.75 -7.42
CA ARG A 736 -36.63 -4.51 -7.94
C ARG A 736 -36.70 -3.22 -8.75
N ASP A 737 -36.09 -2.15 -8.29
CA ASP A 737 -36.06 -0.86 -8.97
C ASP A 737 -35.30 -0.98 -10.31
N THR A 738 -34.16 -1.68 -10.33
CA THR A 738 -33.38 -2.01 -11.54
C THR A 738 -34.16 -2.91 -12.51
N LEU A 739 -34.82 -3.97 -12.03
CA LEU A 739 -35.65 -4.86 -12.87
C LEU A 739 -36.93 -4.20 -13.39
N SER A 740 -37.43 -3.16 -12.70
CA SER A 740 -38.64 -2.42 -13.10
C SER A 740 -38.36 -1.15 -13.91
N GLY A 741 -37.08 -0.86 -14.19
CA GLY A 741 -36.68 0.35 -14.94
C GLY A 741 -36.91 1.66 -14.18
N LEU A 742 -37.13 1.61 -12.87
CA LEU A 742 -37.24 2.79 -12.02
C LEU A 742 -35.85 3.42 -11.82
N PRO A 743 -35.72 4.76 -11.83
CA PRO A 743 -34.43 5.41 -11.62
C PRO A 743 -33.95 5.17 -10.17
N VAL A 744 -32.94 4.32 -10.05
CA VAL A 744 -32.14 4.18 -8.81
C VAL A 744 -31.50 5.56 -8.54
N PRO A 745 -31.50 6.09 -7.31
CA PRO A 745 -30.88 7.37 -7.01
C PRO A 745 -29.41 7.34 -7.46
N LEU A 746 -29.12 8.10 -8.52
CA LEU A 746 -27.81 8.19 -9.14
C LEU A 746 -26.82 8.72 -8.10
N ALA A 747 -25.72 7.99 -7.88
CA ALA A 747 -24.61 8.50 -7.08
C ALA A 747 -24.16 9.85 -7.65
N SER A 748 -24.07 10.87 -6.80
CA SER A 748 -23.66 12.20 -7.25
C SER A 748 -22.14 12.33 -7.21
N ASP A 749 -21.56 12.93 -8.26
CA ASP A 749 -20.12 13.28 -8.30
C ASP A 749 -19.78 14.44 -7.35
N ARG A 750 -20.77 15.06 -6.69
CA ARG A 750 -20.60 16.09 -5.66
C ARG A 750 -21.58 15.85 -4.53
N GLY A 751 -21.17 16.08 -3.29
CA GLY A 751 -22.09 16.07 -2.15
C GLY A 751 -23.15 17.16 -2.25
N ASN A 752 -24.43 16.79 -2.13
CA ASN A 752 -25.52 17.74 -2.24
C ASN A 752 -25.75 18.43 -0.88
N ARG A 753 -25.24 19.67 -0.71
CA ARG A 753 -25.36 20.44 0.55
C ARG A 753 -26.82 20.78 0.95
N GLN A 754 -27.79 20.58 0.06
CA GLN A 754 -29.20 20.98 0.25
C GLN A 754 -30.21 19.82 0.28
N GLY A 755 -29.78 18.56 0.17
CA GLY A 755 -30.69 17.40 0.20
C GLY A 755 -30.81 16.83 1.61
N SER A 756 -32.03 16.82 2.16
CA SER A 756 -32.36 16.13 3.41
C SER A 756 -31.81 14.71 3.43
N CYS A 757 -31.01 14.37 4.45
CA CYS A 757 -30.55 13.01 4.74
C CYS A 757 -31.75 12.05 4.66
N CYS A 758 -31.74 11.11 3.70
CA CYS A 758 -32.74 10.05 3.66
C CYS A 758 -32.42 9.06 4.80
N ILE A 759 -32.84 9.41 6.01
CA ILE A 759 -32.91 8.48 7.13
C ILE A 759 -33.91 7.42 6.71
N ILE A 760 -33.44 6.22 6.38
CA ILE A 760 -34.30 5.04 6.28
C ILE A 760 -34.32 4.43 7.67
N PRO A 761 -35.37 4.62 8.49
CA PRO A 761 -35.46 3.95 9.77
C PRO A 761 -35.54 2.44 9.54
N VAL A 762 -34.51 1.72 9.93
CA VAL A 762 -34.53 0.25 9.98
C VAL A 762 -35.01 -0.15 11.37
N GLN A 763 -36.27 -0.56 11.48
CA GLN A 763 -36.78 -1.21 12.69
C GLN A 763 -36.37 -2.68 12.69
N GLY A 764 -35.57 -3.07 13.66
CA GLY A 764 -35.28 -4.47 14.01
C GLY A 764 -35.54 -4.67 15.50
N GLU A 765 -36.27 -5.72 15.86
CA GLU A 765 -36.45 -6.13 17.25
C GLU A 765 -35.19 -6.88 17.70
N SER A 766 -34.33 -6.25 18.51
CA SER A 766 -33.42 -7.01 19.36
C SER A 766 -34.25 -7.64 20.48
N GLY A 767 -33.97 -8.89 20.88
CA GLY A 767 -34.67 -9.60 21.96
C GLY A 767 -34.59 -8.96 23.37
N ALA A 768 -34.20 -7.70 23.46
CA ALA A 768 -34.40 -6.78 24.57
C ALA A 768 -34.88 -5.45 23.97
N ASP A 769 -36.02 -4.92 24.43
CA ASP A 769 -36.76 -3.72 23.98
C ASP A 769 -35.93 -2.46 23.65
N THR A 770 -35.10 -2.50 22.61
CA THR A 770 -34.18 -1.41 22.24
C THR A 770 -34.35 -1.08 20.77
N GLN A 771 -34.85 0.13 20.46
CA GLN A 771 -34.95 0.61 19.08
C GLN A 771 -33.59 1.12 18.59
N ILE A 772 -33.11 0.55 17.49
CA ILE A 772 -31.94 1.02 16.75
C ILE A 772 -32.42 1.93 15.61
N GLN A 773 -31.91 3.17 15.55
CA GLN A 773 -32.11 4.05 14.38
C GLN A 773 -30.82 4.11 13.57
N THR A 774 -30.93 4.02 12.25
CA THR A 774 -29.78 4.15 11.34
C THR A 774 -29.98 5.35 10.42
N ALA A 775 -28.92 6.12 10.19
CA ALA A 775 -28.90 7.21 9.23
C ALA A 775 -27.87 6.92 8.14
N LEU A 776 -28.23 7.19 6.88
CA LEU A 776 -27.40 6.96 5.69
C LEU A 776 -27.35 8.25 4.87
N THR A 777 -26.16 8.68 4.45
CA THR A 777 -26.03 9.74 3.44
C THR A 777 -26.34 9.21 2.03
N SER A 778 -26.64 10.12 1.10
CA SER A 778 -26.74 9.72 -0.32
C SER A 778 -25.39 9.17 -0.81
N PRO A 779 -25.37 8.13 -1.68
CA PRO A 779 -24.14 7.63 -2.30
C PRO A 779 -23.38 8.75 -3.02
N VAL A 780 -22.10 8.91 -2.71
CA VAL A 780 -21.21 9.85 -3.41
C VAL A 780 -19.86 9.20 -3.73
N ARG A 781 -19.18 9.71 -4.75
CA ARG A 781 -17.82 9.28 -5.11
C ARG A 781 -16.73 10.23 -4.62
N ASP A 782 -17.13 11.35 -4.04
CA ASP A 782 -16.27 12.39 -3.48
C ASP A 782 -15.89 12.02 -2.04
N VAL A 783 -14.64 11.58 -1.86
CA VAL A 783 -14.10 11.11 -0.58
C VAL A 783 -13.88 12.28 0.37
N MET A 784 -13.43 13.43 -0.14
CA MET A 784 -13.27 14.65 0.66
C MET A 784 -14.60 15.12 1.25
N TRP A 785 -15.68 15.09 0.46
CA TRP A 785 -16.99 15.46 0.98
C TRP A 785 -17.46 14.49 2.08
N LEU A 786 -17.26 13.18 1.89
CA LEU A 786 -17.61 12.18 2.91
C LEU A 786 -16.87 12.42 4.22
N ARG A 787 -15.59 12.78 4.15
CA ARG A 787 -14.80 13.18 5.31
C ARG A 787 -15.40 14.40 6.01
N ASP A 788 -15.55 15.50 5.29
CA ASP A 788 -15.98 16.78 5.86
C ASP A 788 -17.36 16.62 6.52
N GLU A 789 -18.24 15.84 5.90
CA GLU A 789 -19.56 15.53 6.44
C GLU A 789 -19.48 14.58 7.65
N GLY A 790 -18.63 13.56 7.62
CA GLY A 790 -18.39 12.67 8.75
C GLY A 790 -17.84 13.40 9.99
N ALA A 791 -16.86 14.28 9.79
CA ALA A 791 -16.32 15.15 10.84
C ALA A 791 -17.40 16.08 11.41
N ARG A 792 -18.23 16.68 10.55
CA ARG A 792 -19.36 17.52 10.95
C ARG A 792 -20.37 16.75 11.80
N VAL A 793 -20.72 15.52 11.42
CA VAL A 793 -21.64 14.66 12.18
C VAL A 793 -21.06 14.32 13.56
N LEU A 794 -19.77 13.99 13.64
CA LEU A 794 -19.09 13.71 14.92
C LEU A 794 -19.04 14.93 15.83
N GLU A 795 -18.75 16.12 15.29
CA GLU A 795 -18.74 17.37 16.05
C GLU A 795 -20.13 17.67 16.62
N ILE A 796 -21.19 17.53 15.82
CA ILE A 796 -22.57 17.71 16.29
C ILE A 796 -22.89 16.76 17.45
N LYS A 797 -22.51 15.49 17.34
CA LYS A 797 -22.71 14.50 18.41
C LYS A 797 -21.92 14.85 19.68
N TRP A 798 -20.69 15.34 19.53
CA TRP A 798 -19.88 15.78 20.65
C TRP A 798 -20.52 16.97 21.38
N GLN A 799 -21.03 17.95 20.64
CA GLN A 799 -21.76 19.10 21.19
C GLN A 799 -23.05 18.68 21.92
N GLN A 800 -23.85 17.79 21.31
CA GLN A 800 -25.05 17.23 21.93
C GLN A 800 -24.74 16.51 23.24
N ARG A 801 -23.65 15.74 23.29
CA ARG A 801 -23.23 15.02 24.50
C ARG A 801 -22.70 15.96 25.56
N LYS A 802 -21.94 17.00 25.19
CA LYS A 802 -21.55 18.06 26.12
C LYS A 802 -22.76 18.73 26.75
N ALA A 803 -23.77 19.04 25.94
CA ALA A 803 -25.04 19.60 26.44
C ALA A 803 -25.75 18.62 27.38
N LEU A 804 -25.76 17.32 27.08
CA LEU A 804 -26.38 16.29 27.92
C LEU A 804 -25.64 16.11 29.26
N VAL A 805 -24.30 16.02 29.22
CA VAL A 805 -23.45 15.91 30.42
C VAL A 805 -23.58 17.18 31.27
N TRP A 806 -23.57 18.35 30.65
CA TRP A 806 -23.80 19.62 31.34
C TRP A 806 -25.18 19.66 32.00
N LYS A 807 -26.22 19.17 31.33
CA LYS A 807 -27.58 19.05 31.88
C LYS A 807 -27.64 18.09 33.07
N MET A 808 -27.03 16.90 32.96
CA MET A 808 -26.95 15.92 34.05
C MET A 808 -26.18 16.46 35.26
N MET A 809 -25.06 17.16 35.05
CA MET A 809 -24.27 17.78 36.12
C MET A 809 -25.02 18.93 36.81
N ASN A 810 -25.90 19.63 36.10
CA ASN A 810 -26.73 20.69 36.68
C ASN A 810 -27.99 20.14 37.37
N GLU A 811 -28.52 19.00 36.92
CA GLU A 811 -29.64 18.29 37.58
C GLU A 811 -29.20 17.59 38.88
N GLU A 812 -27.97 17.06 38.95
CA GLU A 812 -27.42 16.47 40.19
C GLU A 812 -26.95 17.50 41.23
N SER A 813 -26.62 18.72 40.81
CA SER A 813 -26.07 19.75 41.73
C SER A 813 -27.12 20.65 42.38
N GLY A 814 -28.42 20.44 42.12
CA GLY A 814 -29.50 21.15 42.80
C GLY A 814 -29.40 22.69 42.72
N ARG A 815 -28.76 23.22 41.67
CA ARG A 815 -28.71 24.67 41.44
C ARG A 815 -29.79 25.04 40.44
N ALA A 816 -30.92 25.47 41.00
CA ALA A 816 -31.90 26.27 40.29
C ALA A 816 -31.23 27.52 39.69
N GLU A 817 -31.71 27.89 38.51
CA GLU A 817 -31.32 29.04 37.70
C GLU A 817 -31.13 30.33 38.50
N VAL A 818 -30.02 31.04 38.20
CA VAL A 818 -29.95 32.51 38.10
C VAL A 818 -28.99 32.86 36.96
#